data_AF-A0AAV4HH35-F1
#
_entry.id   AF-A0AAV4HH35-F1
#
_cell.length_a   1.000
_cell.length_b   1.000
_cell.length_c   1.000
_cell.angle_alpha   90.00
_cell.angle_beta   90.00
_cell.angle_gamma   90.00
#
_symmetry.space_group_name_H-M   'P 1'
#
loop_
_entity.id
_entity.type
_entity.pdbx_description
1 polymer ?
#
loop_
_entity_poly.entity_id
_entity_poly.type
_entity_poly.pdbx_seq_one_letter_code
_entity_poly.pdbx_strand_id
1 'polypeptide(L)'
;MKLEDFLEMLTKLTSWDVTGLPNKKTKKKSSLRGVLKPSSSPELKRHSLNLGSSFSSSDTPYEAVKPTPPSSASIRQTDAIPAPKVVERSRSEDRVKWDWRLIFKKVAPGLATALEAKLDHSLGASLNQEASVWAKDKKLQVSPVEFVHVSDGLDHPRKVSKDTKEFIQAVDELLPLARAGMDGCLIPVRMAFIDSIGIAFKNFHLHCVSLSKDVPHKANLKELLVIISNAMYIKNYLHHVETVLSAEDNGKKFMSSLLKQYADLVDGLGKHLLQLHNQLICTAVLTDADSGNWSDLKDFYEDERCSFSVQMWNFHLRGIKTDMWDILPPKLAQHLFSSILQDSLLMLMQRYSRVKPNYRRIKLIRYDITAILLCANEHLLHACSSVSQYLDPGHNQLPHYSIHNQCSNLLATMAVVASPVELLYRVFKRGYNRRLESQGSSESSQAGCNSNWLHWIWPSLMHSGTRHYDDMQTASALYLHLRLFLSQPKTDWGMFTQALLMKDHTLSILLLTRACLQDDSICAQLSRTLRFKPSTTPTANTLSPTAESTSPGMSATSRLIAQHSVHSSTESATTPSSNSPISSSPLEPALPAAANSLMGSQEPVSDVQQVVDALVHVVARVPYFPDCLAKCVVPMVERCCLWEMFNVKNPQLTPQMLVPEWLKSVFLLLEPFIDRVIEPMLRYLNRVKTVDTYVKPVISYVADLPCGCPPKYSLKDHSKPPGVKEVLTQCIQLIILEIDQCVVMLPASLCCLFTSLDSSCKQQGIKTSHKCVALQIFAWAMWLRLSGFSGHLDKLGPIIKAESRANMMTLADSLFHILVYGKGPNTPKFAAKFVKSNKEWLQLKFQNISSYIWDESHGVAGADVTEGATNIFTDHIYSFLASSILDSKKGFEHLQCLNHLVRANGQWLLEQMDIQPPVVVPSSGHGTSTDRDGKNKLSFKLDISPQDANLGGFDSFNPIQEMNKIGDSPFSQQAIMEFRFDWVALLTSDLGLSRAAFRHLLMNRYEMQEDATLEEAEKKPVDVLKAVYEL
;
A
#
# COMPACT_ATOMS: atom_id res chain seq x y z
N MET A 1 -2.93 -4.73 34.32
CA MET A 1 -2.84 -3.30 34.64
C MET A 1 -1.41 -2.87 34.45
N LYS A 2 -1.19 -1.79 33.70
CA LYS A 2 0.08 -1.06 33.70
C LYS A 2 0.26 -0.32 35.02
N LEU A 3 1.49 0.10 35.32
CA LEU A 3 1.76 1.03 36.41
C LEU A 3 1.02 2.36 36.21
N GLU A 4 0.83 2.77 34.95
CA GLU A 4 -0.01 3.90 34.53
C GLU A 4 -1.45 3.76 35.05
N ASP A 5 -2.14 2.64 34.73
CA ASP A 5 -3.50 2.35 35.21
C ASP A 5 -3.59 2.40 36.74
N PHE A 6 -2.59 1.86 37.43
CA PHE A 6 -2.56 1.79 38.89
C PHE A 6 -2.34 3.17 39.53
N LEU A 7 -1.46 4.00 38.98
CA LEU A 7 -1.22 5.37 39.47
C LEU A 7 -2.38 6.31 39.16
N GLU A 8 -3.00 6.19 37.98
CA GLU A 8 -4.19 6.98 37.64
C GLU A 8 -5.41 6.53 38.45
N MET A 9 -5.59 5.21 38.66
CA MET A 9 -6.65 4.68 39.54
C MET A 9 -6.42 5.04 41.01
N LEU A 10 -5.17 5.01 41.52
CA LEU A 10 -4.85 5.57 42.84
C LEU A 10 -5.20 7.06 42.92
N THR A 11 -4.89 7.84 41.88
CA THR A 11 -5.22 9.27 41.83
C THR A 11 -6.74 9.50 41.86
N LYS A 12 -7.52 8.67 41.17
CA LYS A 12 -9.01 8.71 41.16
C LYS A 12 -9.65 8.16 42.45
N LEU A 13 -9.04 7.17 43.10
CA LEU A 13 -9.55 6.57 44.35
C LEU A 13 -9.18 7.38 45.61
N THR A 14 -8.13 8.20 45.55
CA THR A 14 -7.69 9.05 46.68
C THR A 14 -8.36 10.43 46.70
N SER A 15 -8.96 10.88 45.59
CA SER A 15 -9.79 12.08 45.55
C SER A 15 -11.18 11.84 46.16
N TRP A 16 -11.27 11.91 47.49
CA TRP A 16 -12.53 11.83 48.24
C TRP A 16 -13.36 13.14 48.12
N ASP A 17 -13.95 13.37 46.94
CA ASP A 17 -14.95 14.44 46.72
C ASP A 17 -16.31 14.06 47.32
N VAL A 18 -16.39 14.03 48.65
CA VAL A 18 -17.64 13.80 49.39
C VAL A 18 -18.44 15.10 49.52
N THR A 19 -19.02 15.58 48.42
CA THR A 19 -20.28 16.36 48.42
C THR A 19 -21.00 16.25 47.08
N GLY A 20 -22.18 15.64 47.08
CA GLY A 20 -23.03 15.54 45.90
C GLY A 20 -23.75 16.86 45.58
N LEU A 21 -23.12 17.75 44.81
CA LEU A 21 -23.77 18.93 44.22
C LEU A 21 -23.46 19.04 42.71
N PRO A 22 -24.46 19.38 41.86
CA PRO A 22 -24.28 19.37 40.41
C PRO A 22 -23.45 20.56 39.92
N ASN A 23 -22.43 20.28 39.09
CA ASN A 23 -21.56 21.30 38.51
C ASN A 23 -22.35 22.34 37.69
N LYS A 24 -22.05 23.64 37.91
CA LYS A 24 -22.73 24.75 37.24
C LYS A 24 -22.40 24.78 35.75
N LYS A 25 -23.42 24.69 34.90
CA LYS A 25 -23.31 24.77 33.44
C LYS A 25 -22.66 26.09 32.99
N THR A 26 -21.53 26.01 32.30
CA THR A 26 -20.97 27.13 31.54
C THR A 26 -21.93 27.50 30.39
N LYS A 27 -22.31 28.78 30.29
CA LYS A 27 -23.28 29.23 29.29
C LYS A 27 -22.62 29.42 27.92
N LYS A 28 -22.93 28.55 26.96
CA LYS A 28 -22.89 28.94 25.53
C LYS A 28 -23.86 30.12 25.34
N LYS A 29 -23.41 31.19 24.67
CA LYS A 29 -24.31 32.19 24.04
C LYS A 29 -24.54 31.79 22.58
N SER A 30 -25.76 31.93 22.11
CA SER A 30 -26.20 31.56 20.75
C SER A 30 -26.49 32.79 19.88
N SER A 31 -26.45 32.56 18.57
CA SER A 31 -26.71 33.50 17.46
C SER A 31 -28.02 34.29 17.54
N LEU A 32 -28.02 35.49 16.92
CA LEU A 32 -29.06 36.19 16.11
C LEU A 32 -28.66 37.69 16.05
N ARG A 33 -28.80 38.50 14.99
CA ARG A 33 -29.31 38.42 13.59
C ARG A 33 -28.68 39.68 12.90
N GLY A 34 -28.01 39.69 11.75
CA GLY A 34 -28.41 39.30 10.39
C GLY A 34 -28.78 40.53 9.52
N VAL A 35 -27.84 41.08 8.73
CA VAL A 35 -28.03 42.13 7.67
C VAL A 35 -27.08 41.80 6.48
N LEU A 36 -27.25 42.46 5.32
CA LEU A 36 -26.84 42.00 3.97
C LEU A 36 -25.48 42.50 3.41
N LYS A 37 -25.09 41.90 2.28
CA LYS A 37 -24.00 42.20 1.29
C LYS A 37 -24.05 43.66 0.71
N PRO A 38 -23.07 44.19 -0.09
CA PRO A 38 -22.11 43.49 -0.99
C PRO A 38 -20.67 44.08 -1.20
N SER A 39 -19.90 43.44 -2.11
CA SER A 39 -18.69 43.94 -2.83
C SER A 39 -17.41 44.29 -2.01
N SER A 40 -16.18 44.25 -2.53
CA SER A 40 -15.61 43.77 -3.82
C SER A 40 -14.13 43.37 -3.65
N SER A 41 -13.46 42.90 -4.73
CA SER A 41 -12.06 42.41 -4.76
C SER A 41 -11.05 43.52 -5.22
N PRO A 42 -9.77 43.26 -5.58
CA PRO A 42 -8.60 43.17 -4.67
C PRO A 42 -7.39 44.08 -5.03
N GLU A 43 -6.40 44.21 -4.15
CA GLU A 43 -4.98 44.55 -4.47
C GLU A 43 -4.07 44.15 -3.26
N LEU A 44 -2.83 43.62 -3.28
CA LEU A 44 -1.66 43.53 -4.19
C LEU A 44 -0.49 44.52 -3.92
N LYS A 45 0.41 44.16 -2.98
CA LYS A 45 1.86 44.52 -2.81
C LYS A 45 2.44 43.54 -1.77
N ARG A 46 3.54 42.76 -1.94
CA ARG A 46 4.91 42.89 -2.50
C ARG A 46 5.93 43.61 -1.60
N HIS A 47 7.14 43.01 -1.52
CA HIS A 47 8.40 43.44 -0.87
C HIS A 47 8.45 43.33 0.68
N SER A 48 9.58 42.97 1.32
CA SER A 48 10.89 42.48 0.82
C SER A 48 11.72 41.78 1.93
N LEU A 49 12.81 41.08 1.53
CA LEU A 49 13.77 40.39 2.40
C LEU A 49 14.83 41.34 3.01
N ASN A 50 15.22 41.09 4.27
CA ASN A 50 16.59 41.08 4.85
C ASN A 50 16.48 40.72 6.35
N LEU A 51 17.35 39.96 7.04
CA LEU A 51 18.82 39.76 7.07
C LEU A 51 19.60 40.82 7.88
N GLY A 52 20.38 40.35 8.85
CA GLY A 52 21.17 41.11 9.87
C GLY A 52 20.57 40.96 11.27
N SER A 53 21.14 40.19 12.21
CA SER A 53 22.36 40.43 13.03
C SER A 53 22.28 41.67 13.92
N SER A 54 22.70 41.73 15.19
CA SER A 54 23.21 40.83 16.24
C SER A 54 23.69 41.78 17.38
N PHE A 55 24.03 41.26 18.58
CA PHE A 55 24.47 42.02 19.78
C PHE A 55 23.32 42.81 20.48
N SER A 56 23.13 42.82 21.81
CA SER A 56 24.03 42.92 22.99
C SER A 56 24.42 44.39 23.26
N SER A 57 24.30 44.96 24.48
CA SER A 57 23.88 44.42 25.81
C SER A 57 23.49 45.55 26.79
N SER A 58 23.05 45.13 28.00
CA SER A 58 23.39 45.71 29.32
C SER A 58 22.96 47.13 29.72
N ASP A 59 22.34 47.16 30.91
CA ASP A 59 22.48 48.13 32.01
C ASP A 59 21.65 49.43 32.08
N THR A 60 20.91 49.49 33.20
CA THR A 60 20.24 50.61 33.87
C THR A 60 21.26 51.59 34.50
N PRO A 61 20.93 52.88 34.81
CA PRO A 61 20.31 53.13 36.12
C PRO A 61 19.43 54.41 36.30
N TYR A 62 18.50 54.32 37.27
CA TYR A 62 18.06 55.33 38.28
C TYR A 62 17.26 56.63 37.97
N GLU A 63 16.33 56.91 38.92
CA GLU A 63 15.71 58.19 39.41
C GLU A 63 15.28 59.31 38.41
N ALA A 64 13.98 59.68 38.36
CA ALA A 64 13.23 60.64 39.20
C ALA A 64 13.51 62.14 38.85
N VAL A 65 12.59 63.13 38.92
CA VAL A 65 11.46 63.44 39.82
C VAL A 65 10.31 64.21 39.10
N LYS A 66 9.12 64.29 39.75
CA LYS A 66 7.92 65.16 39.58
C LYS A 66 8.18 66.67 39.26
N PRO A 67 7.21 67.49 38.73
CA PRO A 67 5.90 67.75 39.39
C PRO A 67 4.63 68.16 38.58
N THR A 68 3.50 68.21 39.31
CA THR A 68 2.16 68.79 39.04
C THR A 68 2.07 70.26 39.58
N PRO A 69 0.94 71.02 39.74
CA PRO A 69 -0.53 70.78 39.63
C PRO A 69 -1.27 71.97 38.90
N PRO A 70 -2.45 72.57 39.28
CA PRO A 70 -3.66 72.16 40.05
C PRO A 70 -5.06 72.56 39.45
N SER A 71 -6.18 72.09 40.06
CA SER A 71 -7.51 72.78 40.34
C SER A 71 -8.70 71.78 40.43
N SER A 72 -9.25 71.48 41.63
CA SER A 72 -10.51 71.95 42.28
C SER A 72 -11.85 71.34 41.76
N ALA A 73 -12.61 70.42 42.42
CA ALA A 73 -13.26 70.35 43.77
C ALA A 73 -14.64 71.08 43.85
N SER A 74 -15.72 70.63 44.53
CA SER A 74 -16.07 69.46 45.39
C SER A 74 -17.61 69.10 45.24
N ILE A 75 -18.52 68.64 46.14
CA ILE A 75 -18.64 68.46 47.63
C ILE A 75 -19.88 67.57 48.02
N ARG A 76 -19.89 66.92 49.24
CA ARG A 76 -21.02 66.30 50.06
C ARG A 76 -21.93 65.19 49.44
N GLN A 77 -22.33 64.06 50.09
CA GLN A 77 -22.76 63.65 51.47
C GLN A 77 -24.27 63.91 51.76
N THR A 78 -25.05 63.04 52.45
CA THR A 78 -24.80 62.34 53.75
C THR A 78 -25.47 60.95 53.96
N ASP A 79 -24.77 60.07 54.71
CA ASP A 79 -25.14 59.18 55.83
C ASP A 79 -26.41 58.27 55.90
N ALA A 80 -26.17 56.98 56.21
CA ALA A 80 -26.96 56.14 57.15
C ALA A 80 -26.15 54.89 57.62
N ILE A 81 -26.30 54.48 58.89
CA ILE A 81 -25.58 53.37 59.58
C ILE A 81 -26.59 52.70 60.56
N PRO A 82 -26.78 51.34 60.61
CA PRO A 82 -26.04 50.56 61.62
C PRO A 82 -25.80 49.03 61.41
N ALA A 83 -24.81 48.56 62.16
CA ALA A 83 -24.66 47.24 62.81
C ALA A 83 -24.29 45.97 61.99
N PRO A 84 -23.43 45.09 62.54
CA PRO A 84 -22.95 43.88 61.86
C PRO A 84 -23.85 42.65 62.14
N LYS A 85 -23.73 41.62 61.29
CA LYS A 85 -24.13 40.25 61.64
C LYS A 85 -22.93 39.31 61.61
N VAL A 86 -22.78 38.57 62.70
CA VAL A 86 -21.82 37.48 62.84
C VAL A 86 -22.10 36.42 61.79
N VAL A 87 -21.07 35.99 61.06
CA VAL A 87 -21.01 34.65 60.48
C VAL A 87 -20.09 33.85 61.39
N GLU A 88 -20.61 32.77 61.94
CA GLU A 88 -19.90 31.98 62.95
C GLU A 88 -18.66 31.30 62.36
N ARG A 89 -17.63 31.13 63.18
CA ARG A 89 -16.53 30.20 62.88
C ARG A 89 -17.07 28.77 62.97
N SER A 90 -17.65 28.27 61.88
CA SER A 90 -17.87 26.84 61.72
C SER A 90 -16.52 26.13 61.77
N ARG A 91 -16.24 25.42 62.88
CA ARG A 91 -15.14 24.45 62.97
C ARG A 91 -15.48 23.23 62.11
N SER A 92 -15.50 23.41 60.79
CA SER A 92 -15.61 22.34 59.80
C SER A 92 -14.26 21.62 59.69
N GLU A 93 -13.96 20.89 60.77
CA GLU A 93 -12.97 19.81 60.92
C GLU A 93 -11.59 20.02 60.27
N ASP A 94 -10.54 20.05 61.09
CA ASP A 94 -9.16 19.73 60.68
C ASP A 94 -9.03 18.23 60.31
N ARG A 95 -9.80 17.77 59.33
CA ARG A 95 -9.51 16.51 58.63
C ARG A 95 -8.22 16.74 57.87
N VAL A 96 -7.15 16.09 58.33
CA VAL A 96 -5.88 16.03 57.61
C VAL A 96 -6.16 15.60 56.18
N LYS A 97 -6.07 16.54 55.22
CA LYS A 97 -5.96 16.18 53.82
C LYS A 97 -4.70 15.36 53.71
N TRP A 98 -4.86 14.05 53.53
CA TRP A 98 -3.73 13.16 53.34
C TRP A 98 -3.22 13.35 51.91
N ASP A 99 -2.46 14.43 51.73
CA ASP A 99 -1.66 14.68 50.54
C ASP A 99 -0.59 13.60 50.47
N TRP A 100 -0.96 12.42 49.99
CA TRP A 100 -0.08 11.30 49.71
C TRP A 100 1.05 11.71 48.76
N ARG A 101 0.83 12.74 47.94
CA ARG A 101 1.85 13.43 47.12
C ARG A 101 3.01 14.01 47.96
N LEU A 102 2.79 14.38 49.23
CA LEU A 102 3.86 14.78 50.15
C LEU A 102 4.67 13.58 50.68
N ILE A 103 4.15 12.36 50.63
CA ILE A 103 4.94 11.13 50.86
C ILE A 103 5.92 10.97 49.69
N PHE A 104 5.42 11.08 48.45
CA PHE A 104 6.29 11.08 47.28
C PHE A 104 7.32 12.22 47.30
N LYS A 105 7.02 13.40 47.84
CA LYS A 105 8.02 14.47 48.05
C LYS A 105 9.19 14.03 48.97
N LYS A 106 8.99 13.09 49.90
CA LYS A 106 10.07 12.50 50.72
C LYS A 106 10.83 11.38 50.01
N VAL A 107 10.16 10.64 49.12
CA VAL A 107 10.74 9.48 48.40
C VAL A 107 11.44 9.90 47.10
N ALA A 108 11.00 10.98 46.45
CA ALA A 108 11.47 11.43 45.14
C ALA A 108 13.00 11.60 45.04
N PRO A 109 13.74 12.12 46.04
CA PRO A 109 15.20 12.20 45.95
C PRO A 109 15.86 10.81 45.93
N GLY A 110 15.43 9.89 46.80
CA GLY A 110 15.94 8.51 46.80
C GLY A 110 15.55 7.73 45.55
N LEU A 111 14.38 8.03 44.98
CA LEU A 111 13.91 7.45 43.72
C LEU A 111 14.67 7.99 42.50
N ALA A 112 15.07 9.27 42.52
CA ALA A 112 15.97 9.86 41.52
C ALA A 112 17.35 9.18 41.57
N THR A 113 17.97 9.06 42.74
CA THR A 113 19.27 8.39 42.89
C THR A 113 19.23 6.89 42.59
N ALA A 114 18.11 6.21 42.86
CA ALA A 114 17.92 4.81 42.45
C ALA A 114 17.77 4.66 40.92
N LEU A 115 17.17 5.65 40.25
CA LEU A 115 17.03 5.72 38.80
C LEU A 115 18.38 6.00 38.13
N GLU A 116 19.13 6.98 38.63
CA GLU A 116 20.51 7.30 38.23
C GLU A 116 21.38 6.04 38.31
N ALA A 117 21.40 5.38 39.48
CA ALA A 117 22.18 4.17 39.71
C ALA A 117 21.79 2.99 38.80
N LYS A 118 20.50 2.81 38.47
CA LYS A 118 20.08 1.77 37.50
C LYS A 118 20.56 2.09 36.08
N LEU A 119 20.46 3.35 35.65
CA LEU A 119 20.90 3.77 34.33
C LEU A 119 22.42 3.70 34.18
N ASP A 120 23.19 4.19 35.16
CA ASP A 120 24.65 4.09 35.15
C ASP A 120 25.13 2.62 35.18
N HIS A 121 24.48 1.76 35.97
CA HIS A 121 24.80 0.33 35.96
C HIS A 121 24.48 -0.34 34.62
N SER A 122 23.32 -0.05 34.02
CA SER A 122 22.93 -0.58 32.71
C SER A 122 23.84 -0.09 31.59
N LEU A 123 24.20 1.19 31.59
CA LEU A 123 25.17 1.81 30.68
C LEU A 123 26.54 1.15 30.81
N GLY A 124 27.04 1.01 32.05
CA GLY A 124 28.32 0.39 32.36
C GLY A 124 28.38 -1.08 31.97
N ALA A 125 27.30 -1.84 32.19
CA ALA A 125 27.22 -3.23 31.74
C ALA A 125 27.27 -3.33 30.21
N SER A 126 26.40 -2.57 29.52
CA SER A 126 26.26 -2.61 28.05
C SER A 126 27.55 -2.22 27.34
N LEU A 127 28.13 -1.05 27.67
CA LEU A 127 29.34 -0.56 27.00
C LEU A 127 30.59 -1.40 27.31
N ASN A 128 30.72 -1.97 28.51
CA ASN A 128 31.85 -2.85 28.82
C ASN A 128 31.71 -4.22 28.13
N GLN A 129 30.49 -4.74 27.99
CA GLN A 129 30.23 -5.98 27.24
C GLN A 129 30.52 -5.77 25.75
N GLU A 130 29.96 -4.73 25.14
CA GLU A 130 30.17 -4.37 23.73
C GLU A 130 31.66 -4.12 23.43
N ALA A 131 32.36 -3.36 24.29
CA ALA A 131 33.80 -3.15 24.18
C ALA A 131 34.64 -4.42 24.34
N SER A 132 34.25 -5.34 25.24
CA SER A 132 34.96 -6.61 25.45
C SER A 132 34.85 -7.53 24.24
N VAL A 133 33.64 -7.67 23.67
CA VAL A 133 33.41 -8.43 22.43
C VAL A 133 34.14 -7.78 21.25
N TRP A 134 34.10 -6.45 21.13
CA TRP A 134 34.82 -5.73 20.07
C TRP A 134 36.35 -5.83 20.19
N ALA A 135 36.89 -5.90 21.41
CA ALA A 135 38.32 -6.09 21.63
C ALA A 135 38.80 -7.48 21.21
N LYS A 136 37.97 -8.51 21.40
CA LYS A 136 38.28 -9.92 21.10
C LYS A 136 37.98 -10.31 19.66
N ASP A 137 36.75 -10.09 19.19
CA ASP A 137 36.22 -10.69 17.96
C ASP A 137 36.02 -9.68 16.81
N LYS A 138 36.20 -8.37 17.08
CA LYS A 138 36.03 -7.25 16.13
C LYS A 138 34.70 -7.26 15.36
N LYS A 139 33.65 -7.69 16.05
CA LYS A 139 32.27 -7.75 15.59
C LYS A 139 31.31 -7.35 16.70
N LEU A 140 30.14 -6.85 16.34
CA LEU A 140 29.04 -6.59 17.27
C LEU A 140 28.07 -7.78 17.28
N GLN A 141 27.50 -8.11 18.45
CA GLN A 141 26.38 -9.04 18.53
C GLN A 141 25.11 -8.30 18.10
N VAL A 142 24.35 -8.85 17.16
CA VAL A 142 23.26 -8.13 16.47
C VAL A 142 21.90 -8.71 16.84
N SER A 143 20.95 -7.83 17.16
CA SER A 143 19.55 -8.15 17.49
C SER A 143 18.58 -7.40 16.58
N PRO A 144 17.44 -8.02 16.19
CA PRO A 144 16.40 -7.34 15.42
C PRO A 144 15.64 -6.31 16.28
N VAL A 145 15.27 -5.20 15.67
CA VAL A 145 14.37 -4.19 16.24
C VAL A 145 12.93 -4.59 15.94
N GLU A 146 12.08 -4.65 16.97
CA GLU A 146 10.68 -5.05 16.80
C GLU A 146 9.86 -3.92 16.16
N PHE A 147 9.23 -4.24 15.03
CA PHE A 147 8.51 -3.32 14.15
C PHE A 147 7.22 -2.69 14.75
N VAL A 148 6.95 -2.91 16.03
CA VAL A 148 5.69 -2.57 16.71
C VAL A 148 5.57 -1.06 17.01
N HIS A 149 6.68 -0.32 17.05
CA HIS A 149 6.71 1.13 17.31
C HIS A 149 6.45 2.00 16.06
N VAL A 150 6.19 1.40 14.90
CA VAL A 150 6.24 2.05 13.56
C VAL A 150 5.08 3.02 13.26
N SER A 151 4.21 3.33 14.22
CA SER A 151 3.16 4.35 14.10
C SER A 151 3.67 5.80 14.20
N ASP A 152 4.97 6.02 14.41
CA ASP A 152 5.60 7.35 14.53
C ASP A 152 6.03 7.98 13.18
N GLY A 153 6.02 7.20 12.09
CA GLY A 153 6.44 7.64 10.76
C GLY A 153 7.96 7.77 10.55
N LEU A 154 8.79 7.38 11.54
CA LEU A 154 10.25 7.46 11.44
C LEU A 154 10.85 6.33 10.59
N ASP A 155 12.09 6.54 10.13
CA ASP A 155 12.90 5.54 9.45
C ASP A 155 13.73 4.77 10.49
N HIS A 156 13.21 3.63 10.94
CA HIS A 156 13.85 2.80 11.96
C HIS A 156 14.79 1.74 11.35
N PRO A 157 15.95 1.46 11.97
CA PRO A 157 16.82 0.36 11.56
C PRO A 157 16.16 -0.99 11.81
N ARG A 158 16.57 -1.99 11.04
CA ARG A 158 16.09 -3.38 11.19
C ARG A 158 16.85 -4.13 12.27
N LYS A 159 18.14 -3.84 12.39
CA LYS A 159 19.06 -4.53 13.30
C LYS A 159 20.01 -3.55 13.96
N VAL A 160 20.29 -3.79 15.22
CA VAL A 160 21.17 -2.97 16.08
C VAL A 160 22.06 -3.89 16.92
N SER A 161 23.09 -3.37 17.59
CA SER A 161 23.80 -4.19 18.57
C SER A 161 22.88 -4.56 19.73
N LYS A 162 23.06 -5.79 20.23
CA LYS A 162 22.29 -6.36 21.33
C LYS A 162 22.36 -5.45 22.56
N ASP A 163 23.56 -4.98 22.89
CA ASP A 163 23.85 -4.11 24.03
C ASP A 163 23.12 -2.76 23.91
N THR A 164 23.04 -2.18 22.70
CA THR A 164 22.24 -0.97 22.44
C THR A 164 20.73 -1.23 22.58
N LYS A 165 20.23 -2.40 22.17
CA LYS A 165 18.82 -2.79 22.36
C LYS A 165 18.48 -2.97 23.84
N GLU A 166 19.31 -3.71 24.58
CA GLU A 166 19.11 -3.99 26.01
C GLU A 166 19.19 -2.70 26.85
N PHE A 167 20.11 -1.78 26.53
CA PHE A 167 20.14 -0.46 27.18
C PHE A 167 18.87 0.35 26.93
N ILE A 168 18.41 0.47 25.67
CA ILE A 168 17.19 1.23 25.37
C ILE A 168 15.94 0.60 26.02
N GLN A 169 15.85 -0.72 26.11
CA GLN A 169 14.80 -1.39 26.87
C GLN A 169 14.84 -1.03 28.37
N ALA A 170 16.04 -0.98 28.98
CA ALA A 170 16.19 -0.57 30.38
C ALA A 170 15.84 0.91 30.63
N VAL A 171 15.97 1.79 29.62
CA VAL A 171 15.50 3.19 29.66
C VAL A 171 13.98 3.26 29.47
N ASP A 172 13.40 2.46 28.58
CA ASP A 172 11.95 2.44 28.32
C ASP A 172 11.15 1.94 29.53
N GLU A 173 11.65 0.93 30.26
CA GLU A 173 11.12 0.52 31.57
C GLU A 173 10.98 1.69 32.58
N LEU A 174 11.82 2.71 32.45
CA LEU A 174 11.88 3.87 33.34
C LEU A 174 11.15 5.11 32.79
N LEU A 175 10.84 5.14 31.49
CA LEU A 175 10.19 6.28 30.83
C LEU A 175 8.81 6.61 31.43
N PRO A 176 7.93 5.65 31.80
CA PRO A 176 6.68 5.95 32.51
C PRO A 176 6.88 6.66 33.86
N LEU A 177 8.00 6.39 34.55
CA LEU A 177 8.31 7.01 35.83
C LEU A 177 8.81 8.46 35.65
N ALA A 178 9.62 8.72 34.62
CA ALA A 178 9.99 10.08 34.23
C ALA A 178 8.76 10.89 33.77
N ARG A 179 7.83 10.25 33.04
CA ARG A 179 6.55 10.84 32.61
C ARG A 179 5.64 11.17 33.80
N ALA A 180 5.61 10.34 34.84
CA ALA A 180 4.91 10.66 36.09
C ALA A 180 5.51 11.88 36.83
N GLY A 181 6.73 12.28 36.49
CA GLY A 181 7.39 13.51 36.94
C GLY A 181 7.14 14.75 36.07
N MET A 182 6.20 14.73 35.11
CA MET A 182 5.84 15.93 34.35
C MET A 182 5.36 17.08 35.23
N ASP A 183 4.57 16.79 36.29
CA ASP A 183 4.02 17.78 37.21
C ASP A 183 4.22 17.38 38.69
N GLY A 184 4.43 18.39 39.56
CA GLY A 184 4.35 18.23 41.01
C GLY A 184 5.59 17.60 41.67
N CYS A 185 5.38 16.63 42.56
CA CYS A 185 6.41 16.17 43.50
C CYS A 185 7.50 15.25 42.91
N LEU A 186 7.31 14.74 41.68
CA LEU A 186 8.24 13.81 41.02
C LEU A 186 9.15 14.48 39.97
N ILE A 187 9.09 15.82 39.83
CA ILE A 187 9.98 16.60 38.95
C ILE A 187 11.47 16.25 39.13
N PRO A 188 12.03 16.04 40.35
CA PRO A 188 13.42 15.61 40.52
C PRO A 188 13.75 14.29 39.80
N VAL A 189 12.81 13.35 39.75
CA VAL A 189 12.99 12.04 39.09
C VAL A 189 12.99 12.20 37.56
N ARG A 190 12.16 13.11 37.02
CA ARG A 190 12.17 13.48 35.60
C ARG A 190 13.49 14.16 35.20
N MET A 191 14.00 15.07 36.03
CA MET A 191 15.29 15.75 35.77
C MET A 191 16.44 14.75 35.80
N ALA A 192 16.56 13.95 36.87
CA ALA A 192 17.55 12.89 36.99
C ALA A 192 17.53 11.94 35.78
N PHE A 193 16.36 11.52 35.30
CA PHE A 193 16.23 10.71 34.09
C PHE A 193 16.78 11.42 32.84
N ILE A 194 16.40 12.68 32.61
CA ILE A 194 16.86 13.46 31.44
C ILE A 194 18.38 13.66 31.46
N ASP A 195 18.95 13.95 32.64
CA ASP A 195 20.39 14.15 32.80
C ASP A 195 21.17 12.82 32.66
N SER A 196 20.67 11.72 33.26
CA SER A 196 21.27 10.38 33.12
C SER A 196 21.27 9.89 31.67
N ILE A 197 20.13 9.93 30.96
CA ILE A 197 20.12 9.55 29.53
C ILE A 197 20.97 10.51 28.70
N GLY A 198 21.04 11.79 29.10
CA GLY A 198 21.88 12.81 28.49
C GLY A 198 23.38 12.58 28.65
N ILE A 199 23.81 11.86 29.68
CA ILE A 199 25.19 11.38 29.86
C ILE A 199 25.39 10.06 29.10
N ALA A 200 24.48 9.10 29.28
CA ALA A 200 24.54 7.79 28.66
C ALA A 200 24.64 7.86 27.13
N PHE A 201 23.78 8.63 26.48
CA PHE A 201 23.80 8.77 25.03
C PHE A 201 25.01 9.57 24.51
N LYS A 202 25.68 10.41 25.32
CA LYS A 202 26.99 10.97 24.94
C LYS A 202 28.08 9.91 24.97
N ASN A 203 28.03 8.99 25.95
CA ASN A 203 28.98 7.88 26.02
C ASN A 203 28.77 6.88 24.86
N PHE A 204 27.53 6.55 24.50
CA PHE A 204 27.24 5.77 23.27
C PHE A 204 27.68 6.48 21.97
N HIS A 205 27.53 7.81 21.88
CA HIS A 205 28.01 8.60 20.73
C HIS A 205 29.54 8.48 20.61
N LEU A 206 30.27 8.70 21.71
CA LEU A 206 31.73 8.53 21.76
C LEU A 206 32.16 7.08 21.47
N HIS A 207 31.39 6.08 21.91
CA HIS A 207 31.63 4.68 21.59
C HIS A 207 31.53 4.43 20.09
N CYS A 208 30.44 4.85 19.43
CA CYS A 208 30.26 4.74 17.97
C CYS A 208 31.41 5.41 17.17
N VAL A 209 31.83 6.61 17.60
CA VAL A 209 32.97 7.34 17.02
C VAL A 209 34.31 6.64 17.28
N SER A 210 34.42 5.84 18.34
CA SER A 210 35.61 5.01 18.61
C SER A 210 35.62 3.76 17.72
N LEU A 211 34.53 3.01 17.67
CA LEU A 211 34.40 1.78 16.87
C LEU A 211 34.60 2.04 15.37
N SER A 212 34.04 3.14 14.83
CA SER A 212 34.13 3.48 13.40
C SER A 212 35.56 3.72 12.90
N LYS A 213 36.51 4.06 13.79
CA LYS A 213 37.94 4.24 13.46
C LYS A 213 38.70 2.92 13.30
N ASP A 214 38.17 1.81 13.80
CA ASP A 214 38.72 0.47 13.58
C ASP A 214 38.33 -0.10 12.20
N VAL A 215 37.33 0.47 11.53
CA VAL A 215 36.87 0.07 10.18
C VAL A 215 37.60 0.90 9.12
N PRO A 216 38.21 0.31 8.06
CA PRO A 216 38.18 -1.12 7.69
C PRO A 216 39.38 -1.94 8.19
N HIS A 217 40.37 -1.31 8.83
CA HIS A 217 41.69 -1.91 9.06
C HIS A 217 41.72 -3.05 10.10
N LYS A 218 40.73 -3.10 11.01
CA LYS A 218 40.62 -4.12 12.07
C LYS A 218 39.26 -4.81 12.11
N ALA A 219 38.26 -4.29 11.40
CA ALA A 219 36.88 -4.76 11.40
C ALA A 219 36.22 -4.60 10.02
N ASN A 220 35.24 -5.43 9.72
CA ASN A 220 34.55 -5.46 8.41
C ASN A 220 33.66 -4.20 8.23
N LEU A 221 33.49 -3.73 6.98
CA LEU A 221 32.55 -2.66 6.62
C LEU A 221 31.12 -2.98 7.08
N LYS A 222 30.71 -4.25 7.15
CA LYS A 222 29.40 -4.66 7.68
C LYS A 222 29.17 -4.21 9.14
N GLU A 223 30.22 -4.10 9.95
CA GLU A 223 30.11 -3.59 11.33
C GLU A 223 29.78 -2.09 11.35
N LEU A 224 30.25 -1.32 10.36
CA LEU A 224 29.91 0.11 10.22
C LEU A 224 28.41 0.33 9.94
N LEU A 225 27.74 -0.60 9.27
CA LEU A 225 26.28 -0.60 9.09
C LEU A 225 25.55 -0.75 10.44
N VAL A 226 26.08 -1.59 11.34
CA VAL A 226 25.54 -1.76 12.71
C VAL A 226 25.79 -0.51 13.54
N ILE A 227 26.98 0.09 13.48
CA ILE A 227 27.31 1.35 14.19
C ILE A 227 26.39 2.51 13.73
N ILE A 228 26.13 2.63 12.41
CA ILE A 228 25.17 3.60 11.87
C ILE A 228 23.74 3.32 12.38
N SER A 229 23.37 2.04 12.47
CA SER A 229 22.04 1.62 12.96
C SER A 229 21.84 1.90 14.44
N ASN A 230 22.86 1.68 15.28
CA ASN A 230 22.85 2.08 16.69
C ASN A 230 22.63 3.58 16.83
N ALA A 231 23.36 4.39 16.05
CA ALA A 231 23.20 5.84 16.04
C ALA A 231 21.79 6.30 15.60
N MET A 232 21.19 5.68 14.57
CA MET A 232 19.80 5.99 14.19
C MET A 232 18.78 5.51 15.24
N TYR A 233 18.97 4.34 15.85
CA TYR A 233 18.04 3.82 16.86
C TYR A 233 17.99 4.72 18.10
N ILE A 234 19.16 5.14 18.61
CA ILE A 234 19.26 6.12 19.69
C ILE A 234 18.62 7.47 19.28
N LYS A 235 18.87 7.95 18.05
CA LYS A 235 18.26 9.19 17.53
C LYS A 235 16.73 9.12 17.49
N ASN A 236 16.15 8.03 16.99
CA ASN A 236 14.71 7.88 16.90
C ASN A 236 14.09 7.76 18.31
N TYR A 237 14.73 6.99 19.20
CA TYR A 237 14.29 6.87 20.59
C TYR A 237 14.38 8.21 21.35
N LEU A 238 15.42 9.02 21.12
CA LEU A 238 15.51 10.39 21.65
C LEU A 238 14.33 11.28 21.20
N HIS A 239 13.85 11.13 19.96
CA HIS A 239 12.70 11.89 19.48
C HIS A 239 11.38 11.39 20.08
N HIS A 240 11.25 10.08 20.34
CA HIS A 240 10.15 9.52 21.12
C HIS A 240 10.13 10.12 22.54
N VAL A 241 11.28 10.13 23.24
CA VAL A 241 11.39 10.70 24.60
C VAL A 241 11.12 12.21 24.62
N GLU A 242 11.60 12.97 23.63
CA GLU A 242 11.29 14.40 23.46
C GLU A 242 9.78 14.64 23.28
N THR A 243 9.11 13.77 22.52
CA THR A 243 7.66 13.83 22.30
C THR A 243 6.87 13.48 23.57
N VAL A 244 7.30 12.47 24.33
CA VAL A 244 6.62 12.00 25.55
C VAL A 244 6.79 12.94 26.75
N LEU A 245 7.96 13.59 26.89
CA LEU A 245 8.29 14.44 28.07
C LEU A 245 8.14 15.95 27.82
N SER A 246 7.54 16.37 26.70
CA SER A 246 7.42 17.79 26.30
C SER A 246 6.52 18.62 27.24
N ALA A 247 7.13 19.29 28.23
CA ALA A 247 6.48 20.27 29.10
C ALA A 247 7.30 21.55 29.40
N GLU A 248 8.63 21.55 29.23
CA GLU A 248 9.50 22.67 29.65
C GLU A 248 10.59 23.04 28.62
N ASP A 249 10.84 24.35 28.44
CA ASP A 249 11.75 24.90 27.43
C ASP A 249 13.21 24.46 27.56
N ASN A 250 13.69 24.20 28.78
CA ASN A 250 15.11 23.90 29.02
C ASN A 250 15.45 22.44 28.70
N GLY A 251 14.63 21.48 29.16
CA GLY A 251 14.78 20.07 28.78
C GLY A 251 14.64 19.86 27.28
N LYS A 252 13.70 20.58 26.63
CA LYS A 252 13.51 20.55 25.18
C LYS A 252 14.78 20.99 24.41
N LYS A 253 15.38 22.13 24.77
CA LYS A 253 16.63 22.61 24.15
C LYS A 253 17.77 21.60 24.26
N PHE A 254 17.88 20.89 25.39
CA PHE A 254 18.87 19.83 25.57
C PHE A 254 18.62 18.64 24.64
N MET A 255 17.39 18.12 24.62
CA MET A 255 17.01 16.97 23.77
C MET A 255 17.19 17.29 22.27
N SER A 256 16.73 18.46 21.80
CA SER A 256 16.91 18.88 20.42
C SER A 256 18.40 19.04 20.02
N SER A 257 19.26 19.44 20.96
CA SER A 257 20.72 19.53 20.75
C SER A 257 21.38 18.15 20.62
N LEU A 258 20.96 17.19 21.44
CA LEU A 258 21.46 15.81 21.39
C LEU A 258 20.96 15.07 20.15
N LEU A 259 19.70 15.30 19.75
CA LEU A 259 19.13 14.84 18.48
C LEU A 259 19.92 15.35 17.27
N LYS A 260 20.35 16.62 17.30
CA LYS A 260 21.24 17.16 16.26
C LYS A 260 22.59 16.45 16.26
N GLN A 261 23.25 16.29 17.41
CA GLN A 261 24.54 15.58 17.50
C GLN A 261 24.47 14.16 16.94
N TYR A 262 23.34 13.46 17.12
CA TYR A 262 23.11 12.14 16.52
C TYR A 262 22.77 12.19 15.03
N ALA A 263 22.10 13.24 14.54
CA ALA A 263 21.90 13.44 13.10
C ALA A 263 23.24 13.72 12.39
N ASP A 264 24.07 14.61 12.95
CA ASP A 264 25.41 14.94 12.46
C ASP A 264 26.34 13.70 12.51
N LEU A 265 26.21 12.84 13.52
CA LEU A 265 26.93 11.55 13.60
C LEU A 265 26.52 10.58 12.48
N VAL A 266 25.22 10.41 12.21
CA VAL A 266 24.73 9.51 11.15
C VAL A 266 25.20 9.98 9.77
N ASP A 267 25.18 11.29 9.50
CA ASP A 267 25.72 11.89 8.27
C ASP A 267 27.25 11.66 8.14
N GLY A 268 28.01 11.89 9.22
CA GLY A 268 29.47 11.65 9.24
C GLY A 268 29.84 10.18 9.02
N LEU A 269 29.16 9.25 9.69
CA LEU A 269 29.37 7.81 9.50
C LEU A 269 28.92 7.34 8.11
N GLY A 270 27.84 7.90 7.56
CA GLY A 270 27.41 7.65 6.19
C GLY A 270 28.46 8.08 5.17
N LYS A 271 29.03 9.27 5.32
CA LYS A 271 30.13 9.78 4.46
C LYS A 271 31.39 8.92 4.55
N HIS A 272 31.75 8.44 5.74
CA HIS A 272 32.84 7.48 5.93
C HIS A 272 32.57 6.17 5.17
N LEU A 273 31.35 5.61 5.30
CA LEU A 273 30.95 4.41 4.57
C LEU A 273 31.02 4.57 3.04
N LEU A 274 30.52 5.70 2.51
CA LEU A 274 30.63 6.02 1.08
C LEU A 274 32.10 6.08 0.63
N GLN A 275 32.95 6.79 1.38
CA GLN A 275 34.38 6.88 1.09
C GLN A 275 35.06 5.49 1.08
N LEU A 276 34.76 4.62 2.05
CA LEU A 276 35.34 3.28 2.12
C LEU A 276 34.88 2.38 0.95
N HIS A 277 33.61 2.39 0.57
CA HIS A 277 33.15 1.64 -0.59
C HIS A 277 33.74 2.18 -1.90
N ASN A 278 33.81 3.50 -2.08
CA ASN A 278 34.43 4.10 -3.26
C ASN A 278 35.93 3.75 -3.36
N GLN A 279 36.66 3.78 -2.24
CA GLN A 279 38.07 3.35 -2.18
C GLN A 279 38.22 1.85 -2.51
N LEU A 280 37.38 0.98 -1.94
CA LEU A 280 37.43 -0.47 -2.19
C LEU A 280 37.04 -0.82 -3.64
N ILE A 281 36.02 -0.17 -4.21
CA ILE A 281 35.63 -0.32 -5.61
C ILE A 281 36.80 0.11 -6.52
N CYS A 282 37.39 1.27 -6.25
CA CYS A 282 38.55 1.80 -6.98
C CYS A 282 39.75 0.84 -6.99
N THR A 283 40.12 0.32 -5.81
CA THR A 283 41.42 -0.32 -5.59
C THR A 283 41.39 -1.85 -5.67
N ALA A 284 40.25 -2.49 -5.42
CA ALA A 284 40.13 -3.95 -5.34
C ALA A 284 39.08 -4.57 -6.28
N VAL A 285 38.09 -3.80 -6.77
CA VAL A 285 37.01 -4.33 -7.63
C VAL A 285 37.22 -3.97 -9.11
N LEU A 286 37.63 -2.73 -9.38
CA LEU A 286 37.89 -2.25 -10.75
C LEU A 286 39.35 -2.45 -11.20
N THR A 287 40.23 -2.86 -10.28
CA THR A 287 41.62 -3.21 -10.56
C THR A 287 41.72 -4.60 -11.18
N ASP A 288 41.98 -4.63 -12.48
CA ASP A 288 42.42 -5.81 -13.22
C ASP A 288 43.42 -5.34 -14.27
N ALA A 289 44.54 -6.06 -14.41
CA ALA A 289 45.63 -5.67 -15.29
C ALA A 289 45.29 -5.90 -16.77
N ASP A 290 44.61 -7.01 -17.07
CA ASP A 290 44.36 -7.44 -18.45
C ASP A 290 43.28 -6.57 -19.12
N SER A 291 42.20 -6.24 -18.38
CA SER A 291 41.21 -5.20 -18.79
C SER A 291 41.72 -3.76 -18.60
N GLY A 292 42.88 -3.57 -17.99
CA GLY A 292 43.57 -2.28 -17.92
C GLY A 292 44.37 -1.95 -19.17
N ASN A 293 44.83 -2.96 -19.91
CA ASN A 293 45.79 -2.80 -21.01
C ASN A 293 45.10 -2.63 -22.38
N TRP A 294 44.63 -1.41 -22.66
CA TRP A 294 43.91 -1.05 -23.89
C TRP A 294 44.78 -1.02 -25.16
N SER A 295 46.11 -1.03 -24.98
CA SER A 295 47.13 -1.05 -26.02
C SER A 295 47.65 -2.45 -26.36
N ASP A 296 47.28 -3.49 -25.59
CA ASP A 296 47.75 -4.87 -25.78
C ASP A 296 47.35 -5.44 -27.14
N LEU A 297 48.34 -5.93 -27.89
CA LEU A 297 48.17 -6.50 -29.22
C LEU A 297 47.46 -7.87 -29.22
N LYS A 298 47.28 -8.53 -28.07
CA LYS A 298 46.42 -9.72 -27.95
C LYS A 298 44.95 -9.31 -27.82
N ASP A 299 44.05 -10.02 -28.52
CA ASP A 299 42.61 -10.01 -28.21
C ASP A 299 42.36 -10.40 -26.74
N PHE A 300 41.50 -9.63 -26.07
CA PHE A 300 41.16 -9.89 -24.66
C PHE A 300 40.35 -11.17 -24.54
N TYR A 301 40.91 -12.17 -23.83
CA TYR A 301 40.30 -13.50 -23.63
C TYR A 301 39.68 -14.07 -24.92
N GLU A 302 40.42 -13.95 -26.04
CA GLU A 302 40.07 -14.53 -27.34
C GLU A 302 38.66 -14.17 -27.84
N ASP A 303 38.19 -12.98 -27.46
CA ASP A 303 36.87 -12.39 -27.78
C ASP A 303 35.67 -13.08 -27.09
N GLU A 304 35.91 -13.91 -26.06
CA GLU A 304 34.87 -14.74 -25.40
C GLU A 304 34.05 -14.03 -24.29
N ARG A 305 34.46 -12.84 -23.81
CA ARG A 305 33.86 -12.23 -22.62
C ARG A 305 34.09 -10.72 -22.44
N CYS A 306 33.27 -10.11 -21.59
CA CYS A 306 33.55 -8.81 -20.97
C CYS A 306 34.60 -8.91 -19.84
N SER A 307 35.11 -7.75 -19.43
CA SER A 307 36.05 -7.57 -18.32
C SER A 307 35.51 -8.14 -17.00
N PHE A 308 36.35 -8.90 -16.29
CA PHE A 308 35.99 -9.50 -15.00
C PHE A 308 35.67 -8.44 -13.94
N SER A 309 36.37 -7.29 -13.99
CA SER A 309 36.13 -6.11 -13.14
C SER A 309 34.70 -5.57 -13.21
N VAL A 310 34.04 -5.63 -14.38
CA VAL A 310 32.63 -5.23 -14.55
C VAL A 310 31.68 -6.23 -13.90
N GLN A 311 31.93 -7.53 -14.07
CA GLN A 311 31.15 -8.59 -13.42
C GLN A 311 31.27 -8.50 -11.89
N MET A 312 32.48 -8.24 -11.38
CA MET A 312 32.76 -8.07 -9.96
C MET A 312 32.18 -6.78 -9.37
N TRP A 313 32.06 -5.70 -10.14
CA TRP A 313 31.37 -4.47 -9.73
C TRP A 313 29.87 -4.69 -9.52
N ASN A 314 29.17 -5.32 -10.47
CA ASN A 314 27.77 -5.73 -10.31
C ASN A 314 27.61 -6.65 -9.08
N PHE A 315 28.44 -7.69 -8.96
CA PHE A 315 28.43 -8.59 -7.80
C PHE A 315 28.61 -7.85 -6.46
N HIS A 316 29.55 -6.90 -6.39
CA HIS A 316 29.79 -6.11 -5.18
C HIS A 316 28.57 -5.24 -4.82
N LEU A 317 27.94 -4.58 -5.80
CA LEU A 317 26.72 -3.80 -5.59
C LEU A 317 25.53 -4.67 -5.14
N ARG A 318 25.37 -5.89 -5.67
CA ARG A 318 24.36 -6.85 -5.17
C ARG A 318 24.60 -7.21 -3.70
N GLY A 319 25.86 -7.41 -3.31
CA GLY A 319 26.27 -7.65 -1.92
C GLY A 319 25.94 -6.46 -1.01
N ILE A 320 26.42 -5.25 -1.35
CA ILE A 320 26.17 -4.02 -0.59
C ILE A 320 24.67 -3.80 -0.36
N LYS A 321 23.86 -3.89 -1.43
CA LYS A 321 22.40 -3.73 -1.33
C LYS A 321 21.80 -4.67 -0.28
N THR A 322 22.22 -5.93 -0.29
CA THR A 322 21.66 -6.96 0.59
C THR A 322 22.06 -6.71 2.05
N ASP A 323 23.33 -6.40 2.32
CA ASP A 323 23.79 -6.05 3.67
C ASP A 323 23.15 -4.75 4.20
N MET A 324 22.96 -3.74 3.33
CA MET A 324 22.29 -2.49 3.68
C MET A 324 20.80 -2.72 3.99
N TRP A 325 20.05 -3.44 3.13
CA TRP A 325 18.63 -3.71 3.35
C TRP A 325 18.39 -4.65 4.54
N ASP A 326 19.37 -5.45 4.96
CA ASP A 326 19.28 -6.36 6.11
C ASP A 326 19.44 -5.65 7.47
N ILE A 327 20.23 -4.57 7.52
CA ILE A 327 20.64 -3.89 8.76
C ILE A 327 20.04 -2.48 8.89
N LEU A 328 20.28 -1.62 7.89
CA LEU A 328 20.06 -0.17 7.98
C LEU A 328 18.57 0.22 7.98
N PRO A 329 18.26 1.47 8.39
CA PRO A 329 16.96 2.08 8.13
C PRO A 329 16.64 2.11 6.61
N PRO A 330 15.44 1.71 6.16
CA PRO A 330 15.10 1.57 4.74
C PRO A 330 15.42 2.77 3.84
N LYS A 331 15.08 4.01 4.25
CA LYS A 331 15.33 5.21 3.41
C LYS A 331 16.82 5.57 3.41
N LEU A 332 17.49 5.44 4.55
CA LEU A 332 18.95 5.65 4.64
C LEU A 332 19.73 4.63 3.78
N ALA A 333 19.32 3.36 3.83
CA ALA A 333 19.90 2.28 3.02
C ALA A 333 19.83 2.61 1.52
N GLN A 334 18.65 3.00 1.04
CA GLN A 334 18.43 3.35 -0.36
C GLN A 334 19.22 4.59 -0.80
N HIS A 335 19.29 5.63 0.04
CA HIS A 335 20.08 6.82 -0.24
C HIS A 335 21.59 6.53 -0.34
N LEU A 336 22.14 5.76 0.59
CA LEU A 336 23.56 5.37 0.59
C LEU A 336 23.90 4.48 -0.60
N PHE A 337 23.07 3.46 -0.89
CA PHE A 337 23.25 2.62 -2.08
C PHE A 337 23.21 3.44 -3.39
N SER A 338 22.26 4.36 -3.52
CA SER A 338 22.16 5.26 -4.69
C SER A 338 23.42 6.12 -4.87
N SER A 339 24.04 6.53 -3.77
CA SER A 339 25.27 7.35 -3.81
C SER A 339 26.49 6.53 -4.22
N ILE A 340 26.64 5.29 -3.72
CA ILE A 340 27.71 4.36 -4.16
C ILE A 340 27.54 3.99 -5.65
N LEU A 341 26.29 3.79 -6.11
CA LEU A 341 25.99 3.56 -7.53
C LEU A 341 26.43 4.76 -8.39
N GLN A 342 26.08 5.99 -7.98
CA GLN A 342 26.48 7.22 -8.67
C GLN A 342 28.00 7.40 -8.74
N ASP A 343 28.71 7.18 -7.63
CA ASP A 343 30.15 7.41 -7.60
C ASP A 343 30.91 6.34 -8.37
N SER A 344 30.53 5.07 -8.25
CA SER A 344 31.16 3.99 -9.02
C SER A 344 30.85 4.08 -10.53
N LEU A 345 29.66 4.52 -10.94
CA LEU A 345 29.35 4.84 -12.34
C LEU A 345 30.12 6.06 -12.84
N LEU A 346 30.36 7.09 -12.01
CA LEU A 346 31.23 8.22 -12.36
C LEU A 346 32.65 7.73 -12.68
N MET A 347 33.18 6.81 -11.87
CA MET A 347 34.52 6.24 -12.09
C MET A 347 34.60 5.42 -13.37
N LEU A 348 33.60 4.58 -13.65
CA LEU A 348 33.51 3.80 -14.89
C LEU A 348 33.40 4.74 -16.11
N MET A 349 32.52 5.74 -16.07
CA MET A 349 32.37 6.73 -17.15
C MET A 349 33.67 7.51 -17.39
N GLN A 350 34.39 7.92 -16.33
CA GLN A 350 35.70 8.58 -16.47
C GLN A 350 36.82 7.64 -16.98
N ARG A 351 36.74 6.33 -16.73
CA ARG A 351 37.64 5.33 -17.34
C ARG A 351 37.38 5.25 -18.84
N TYR A 352 36.20 4.81 -19.26
CA TYR A 352 35.93 4.54 -20.68
C TYR A 352 35.99 5.77 -21.59
N SER A 353 35.58 6.96 -21.12
CA SER A 353 35.64 8.18 -21.93
C SER A 353 37.07 8.67 -22.24
N ARG A 354 38.09 8.20 -21.49
CA ARG A 354 39.51 8.57 -21.66
C ARG A 354 40.37 7.48 -22.30
N VAL A 355 39.82 6.27 -22.42
CA VAL A 355 40.54 5.11 -22.96
C VAL A 355 40.73 5.24 -24.47
N LYS A 356 41.94 4.92 -24.93
CA LYS A 356 42.28 4.77 -26.35
C LYS A 356 42.48 3.29 -26.68
N PRO A 357 41.48 2.55 -27.19
CA PRO A 357 41.67 1.16 -27.59
C PRO A 357 42.55 1.09 -28.85
N ASN A 358 43.32 0.01 -28.97
CA ASN A 358 43.74 -0.48 -30.28
C ASN A 358 42.61 -1.28 -30.95
N TYR A 359 42.82 -1.74 -32.18
CA TYR A 359 41.86 -2.56 -32.95
C TYR A 359 41.31 -3.77 -32.17
N ARG A 360 42.19 -4.46 -31.44
CA ARG A 360 41.90 -5.71 -30.69
C ARG A 360 41.09 -5.48 -29.40
N ARG A 361 40.92 -4.22 -28.97
CA ARG A 361 40.25 -3.86 -27.70
C ARG A 361 38.96 -3.02 -27.88
N ILE A 362 38.55 -2.68 -29.11
CA ILE A 362 37.28 -1.99 -29.38
C ILE A 362 36.08 -2.80 -28.88
N LYS A 363 36.07 -4.10 -29.19
CA LYS A 363 34.98 -5.02 -28.83
C LYS A 363 34.78 -5.09 -27.33
N LEU A 364 35.89 -5.12 -26.57
CA LEU A 364 35.87 -5.09 -25.11
C LEU A 364 35.16 -3.84 -24.57
N ILE A 365 35.43 -2.64 -25.12
CA ILE A 365 34.71 -1.41 -24.73
C ILE A 365 33.19 -1.55 -24.97
N ARG A 366 32.78 -2.13 -26.10
CA ARG A 366 31.36 -2.38 -26.37
C ARG A 366 30.76 -3.36 -25.35
N TYR A 367 31.42 -4.49 -25.10
CA TYR A 367 30.92 -5.52 -24.17
C TYR A 367 30.85 -4.99 -22.74
N ASP A 368 31.88 -4.27 -22.29
CA ASP A 368 31.93 -3.68 -20.95
C ASP A 368 30.87 -2.60 -20.75
N ILE A 369 30.74 -1.65 -21.68
CA ILE A 369 29.72 -0.59 -21.56
C ILE A 369 28.31 -1.19 -21.65
N THR A 370 28.08 -2.18 -22.51
CA THR A 370 26.79 -2.90 -22.57
C THR A 370 26.48 -3.58 -21.23
N ALA A 371 27.44 -4.31 -20.66
CA ALA A 371 27.29 -4.95 -19.35
C ALA A 371 27.06 -3.94 -18.21
N ILE A 372 27.77 -2.80 -18.22
CA ILE A 372 27.60 -1.73 -17.22
C ILE A 372 26.19 -1.15 -17.29
N LEU A 373 25.69 -0.83 -18.49
CA LEU A 373 24.35 -0.26 -18.67
C LEU A 373 23.24 -1.27 -18.29
N LEU A 374 23.43 -2.55 -18.62
CA LEU A 374 22.53 -3.63 -18.20
C LEU A 374 22.46 -3.77 -16.67
N CYS A 375 23.61 -3.73 -15.98
CA CYS A 375 23.64 -3.80 -14.51
C CYS A 375 23.12 -2.50 -13.87
N ALA A 376 23.41 -1.34 -14.46
CA ALA A 376 22.91 -0.05 -14.01
C ALA A 376 21.37 0.01 -14.06
N ASN A 377 20.73 -0.54 -15.09
CA ASN A 377 19.27 -0.67 -15.17
C ASN A 377 18.67 -1.40 -13.95
N GLU A 378 19.25 -2.56 -13.61
CA GLU A 378 18.80 -3.37 -12.48
C GLU A 378 19.11 -2.72 -11.12
N HIS A 379 20.25 -2.04 -10.98
CA HIS A 379 20.57 -1.30 -9.77
C HIS A 379 19.71 -0.04 -9.60
N LEU A 380 19.32 0.62 -10.70
CA LEU A 380 18.44 1.79 -10.69
C LEU A 380 17.05 1.48 -10.10
N LEU A 381 16.47 0.30 -10.39
CA LEU A 381 15.22 -0.17 -9.76
C LEU A 381 15.28 -0.26 -8.22
N HIS A 382 16.49 -0.43 -7.66
CA HIS A 382 16.69 -0.47 -6.21
C HIS A 382 17.07 0.90 -5.64
N ALA A 383 17.73 1.75 -6.43
CA ALA A 383 18.10 3.12 -6.07
C ALA A 383 16.89 4.08 -6.07
N CYS A 384 15.94 3.90 -7.00
CA CYS A 384 14.76 4.75 -7.10
C CYS A 384 13.72 4.42 -6.03
N SER A 385 13.27 5.45 -5.30
CA SER A 385 12.14 5.40 -4.37
C SER A 385 10.80 5.77 -5.04
N SER A 386 10.83 6.36 -6.24
CA SER A 386 9.63 6.68 -7.02
C SER A 386 9.88 6.66 -8.52
N VAL A 387 8.79 6.63 -9.28
CA VAL A 387 8.78 6.49 -10.74
C VAL A 387 9.44 7.69 -11.43
N SER A 388 9.27 8.89 -10.85
CA SER A 388 9.92 10.12 -11.35
C SER A 388 11.43 9.99 -11.44
N GLN A 389 12.06 9.39 -10.42
CA GLN A 389 13.51 9.20 -10.35
C GLN A 389 14.03 8.17 -11.38
N TYR A 390 13.15 7.30 -11.89
CA TYR A 390 13.49 6.27 -12.88
C TYR A 390 13.23 6.73 -14.31
N LEU A 391 12.10 7.39 -14.60
CA LEU A 391 11.71 7.77 -15.97
C LEU A 391 12.14 9.18 -16.41
N ASP A 392 12.01 10.21 -15.57
CA ASP A 392 12.38 11.59 -15.92
C ASP A 392 12.86 12.34 -14.66
N PRO A 393 14.06 11.99 -14.13
CA PRO A 393 14.57 12.60 -12.92
C PRO A 393 14.86 14.08 -13.15
N GLY A 394 14.26 14.96 -12.35
CA GLY A 394 14.58 16.39 -12.40
C GLY A 394 16.00 16.67 -11.91
N HIS A 395 16.63 17.77 -12.34
CA HIS A 395 17.98 18.16 -11.89
C HIS A 395 18.16 18.23 -10.36
N ASN A 396 17.08 18.47 -9.62
CA ASN A 396 17.06 18.53 -8.16
C ASN A 396 16.99 17.14 -7.49
N GLN A 397 16.70 16.07 -8.24
CA GLN A 397 16.64 14.68 -7.76
C GLN A 397 18.02 14.02 -7.90
N LEU A 398 18.96 14.47 -7.09
CA LEU A 398 20.26 13.83 -6.92
C LEU A 398 20.16 12.68 -5.89
N PRO A 399 20.88 11.56 -6.09
CA PRO A 399 21.88 11.32 -7.14
C PRO A 399 21.30 10.79 -8.46
N HIS A 400 20.00 10.51 -8.56
CA HIS A 400 19.39 9.84 -9.72
C HIS A 400 19.63 10.55 -11.05
N TYR A 401 19.51 11.88 -11.09
CA TYR A 401 19.86 12.66 -12.28
C TYR A 401 21.31 12.41 -12.76
N SER A 402 22.26 12.32 -11.84
CA SER A 402 23.67 12.03 -12.16
C SER A 402 23.88 10.61 -12.68
N ILE A 403 23.17 9.61 -12.12
CA ILE A 403 23.23 8.20 -12.57
C ILE A 403 22.80 8.09 -14.03
N HIS A 404 21.64 8.69 -14.38
CA HIS A 404 21.15 8.72 -15.76
C HIS A 404 22.12 9.43 -16.72
N ASN A 405 22.69 10.56 -16.29
CA ASN A 405 23.66 11.31 -17.08
C ASN A 405 24.95 10.50 -17.31
N GLN A 406 25.44 9.77 -16.31
CA GLN A 406 26.60 8.89 -16.45
C GLN A 406 26.32 7.74 -17.43
N CYS A 407 25.13 7.13 -17.37
CA CYS A 407 24.72 6.07 -18.29
C CYS A 407 24.57 6.59 -19.73
N SER A 408 23.98 7.77 -19.93
CA SER A 408 23.91 8.44 -21.23
C SER A 408 25.29 8.79 -21.79
N ASN A 409 26.24 9.26 -20.96
CA ASN A 409 27.62 9.51 -21.39
C ASN A 409 28.41 8.22 -21.68
N LEU A 410 28.16 7.12 -20.97
CA LEU A 410 28.70 5.79 -21.28
C LEU A 410 28.18 5.28 -22.63
N LEU A 411 26.87 5.34 -22.87
CA LEU A 411 26.26 4.99 -24.15
C LEU A 411 26.82 5.84 -25.31
N ALA A 412 26.96 7.15 -25.10
CA ALA A 412 27.55 8.06 -26.09
C ALA A 412 29.04 7.77 -26.35
N THR A 413 29.80 7.38 -25.31
CA THR A 413 31.19 6.91 -25.43
C THR A 413 31.26 5.67 -26.32
N MET A 414 30.42 4.65 -26.06
CA MET A 414 30.33 3.45 -26.91
C MET A 414 29.90 3.79 -28.34
N ALA A 415 28.93 4.69 -28.52
CA ALA A 415 28.46 5.11 -29.83
C ALA A 415 29.58 5.75 -30.67
N VAL A 416 30.36 6.67 -30.11
CA VAL A 416 31.45 7.34 -30.85
C VAL A 416 32.68 6.45 -31.02
N VAL A 417 33.06 5.66 -30.00
CA VAL A 417 34.31 4.89 -30.01
C VAL A 417 34.18 3.52 -30.68
N ALA A 418 33.05 2.81 -30.53
CA ALA A 418 32.91 1.40 -30.93
C ALA A 418 31.96 1.12 -32.10
N SER A 419 31.29 2.13 -32.66
CA SER A 419 30.52 1.99 -33.91
C SER A 419 31.44 1.83 -35.14
N PRO A 420 31.01 1.22 -36.25
CA PRO A 420 31.81 1.15 -37.48
C PRO A 420 32.11 2.54 -38.09
N VAL A 421 33.37 2.80 -38.45
CA VAL A 421 33.80 4.13 -38.97
C VAL A 421 33.07 4.56 -40.24
N GLU A 422 32.64 3.62 -41.10
CA GLU A 422 31.86 3.93 -42.30
C GLU A 422 30.50 4.56 -41.96
N LEU A 423 29.83 4.09 -40.90
CA LEU A 423 28.57 4.67 -40.42
C LEU A 423 28.79 6.02 -39.73
N LEU A 424 29.86 6.14 -38.93
CA LEU A 424 30.26 7.39 -38.29
C LEU A 424 30.56 8.48 -39.33
N TYR A 425 31.34 8.15 -40.37
CA TYR A 425 31.57 9.00 -41.53
C TYR A 425 30.27 9.35 -42.26
N ARG A 426 29.40 8.36 -42.52
CA ARG A 426 28.13 8.55 -43.23
C ARG A 426 27.26 9.65 -42.61
N VAL A 427 27.21 9.70 -41.26
CA VAL A 427 26.50 10.73 -40.49
C VAL A 427 27.32 12.03 -40.36
N PHE A 428 28.57 11.96 -39.92
CA PHE A 428 29.31 13.14 -39.43
C PHE A 428 30.21 13.86 -40.44
N LYS A 429 30.38 13.35 -41.67
CA LYS A 429 31.16 13.99 -42.76
C LYS A 429 30.71 15.41 -43.18
N ARG A 430 29.56 15.88 -42.71
CA ARG A 430 29.05 17.25 -42.93
C ARG A 430 29.29 18.19 -41.74
N GLY A 431 29.95 17.71 -40.68
CA GLY A 431 30.19 18.43 -39.43
C GLY A 431 29.03 18.32 -38.45
N TYR A 432 29.36 18.37 -37.15
CA TYR A 432 28.48 17.99 -36.03
C TYR A 432 27.07 18.60 -36.06
N ASN A 433 26.95 19.90 -36.38
CA ASN A 433 25.69 20.62 -36.30
C ASN A 433 24.78 20.43 -37.53
N ARG A 434 25.32 20.01 -38.69
CA ARG A 434 24.52 19.82 -39.94
C ARG A 434 23.69 18.52 -39.96
N ARG A 435 23.65 17.82 -38.81
CA ARG A 435 22.83 16.64 -38.54
C ARG A 435 21.34 16.88 -38.82
N LEU A 436 20.85 18.06 -38.42
CA LEU A 436 19.43 18.44 -38.43
C LEU A 436 18.87 18.80 -39.82
N GLU A 437 19.70 19.28 -40.74
CA GLU A 437 19.24 19.86 -42.02
C GLU A 437 18.99 18.81 -43.12
N SER A 438 19.31 17.53 -42.87
CA SER A 438 19.37 16.50 -43.93
C SER A 438 18.31 15.40 -43.86
N GLN A 439 17.39 15.47 -42.90
CA GLN A 439 16.18 14.65 -42.85
C GLN A 439 14.94 15.58 -42.90
N GLY A 440 14.25 15.58 -44.03
CA GLY A 440 13.14 16.50 -44.31
C GLY A 440 11.80 16.10 -43.68
N SER A 441 11.77 15.89 -42.37
CA SER A 441 10.57 15.51 -41.60
C SER A 441 10.21 16.59 -40.58
N SER A 442 9.06 17.26 -40.75
CA SER A 442 8.59 18.36 -39.92
C SER A 442 7.90 17.89 -38.62
N GLU A 443 8.60 17.06 -37.85
CA GLU A 443 8.25 16.76 -36.46
C GLU A 443 9.36 17.28 -35.54
N SER A 444 9.00 17.76 -34.36
CA SER A 444 9.93 18.48 -33.49
C SER A 444 11.08 17.57 -33.07
N SER A 445 12.31 18.05 -33.27
CA SER A 445 13.51 17.41 -32.71
C SER A 445 13.42 17.43 -31.19
N GLN A 446 12.90 16.36 -30.59
CA GLN A 446 12.73 16.25 -29.16
C GLN A 446 14.08 16.42 -28.48
N ALA A 447 14.20 17.43 -27.62
CA ALA A 447 15.40 17.64 -26.82
C ALA A 447 15.67 16.40 -25.97
N GLY A 448 16.90 15.87 -26.01
CA GLY A 448 17.25 14.60 -25.39
C GLY A 448 16.83 14.53 -23.92
N CYS A 449 16.12 13.46 -23.55
CA CYS A 449 15.84 13.19 -22.14
C CYS A 449 17.04 12.48 -21.52
N ASN A 450 17.34 12.77 -20.26
CA ASN A 450 18.47 12.19 -19.53
C ASN A 450 18.35 10.65 -19.41
N SER A 451 17.13 10.12 -19.38
CA SER A 451 16.81 8.70 -19.34
C SER A 451 16.78 8.00 -20.70
N ASN A 452 17.06 8.70 -21.81
CA ASN A 452 17.00 8.13 -23.16
C ASN A 452 17.92 6.90 -23.35
N TRP A 453 18.94 6.68 -22.52
CA TRP A 453 19.74 5.46 -22.56
C TRP A 453 18.92 4.19 -22.27
N LEU A 454 17.80 4.27 -21.54
CA LEU A 454 16.97 3.11 -21.19
C LEU A 454 16.37 2.42 -22.42
N HIS A 455 15.87 3.14 -23.42
CA HIS A 455 15.24 2.52 -24.59
C HIS A 455 16.25 1.78 -25.50
N TRP A 456 17.53 2.15 -25.44
CA TRP A 456 18.61 1.43 -26.12
C TRP A 456 19.00 0.11 -25.44
N ILE A 457 18.64 -0.05 -24.17
CA ILE A 457 18.95 -1.24 -23.36
C ILE A 457 17.71 -2.14 -23.21
N TRP A 458 16.52 -1.55 -23.04
CA TRP A 458 15.26 -2.28 -22.84
C TRP A 458 14.13 -1.84 -23.80
N PRO A 459 14.30 -2.01 -25.13
CA PRO A 459 13.32 -1.56 -26.12
C PRO A 459 11.97 -2.28 -26.06
N SER A 460 11.88 -3.44 -25.41
CA SER A 460 10.62 -4.16 -25.15
C SER A 460 9.79 -3.56 -24.00
N LEU A 461 10.37 -2.67 -23.19
CA LEU A 461 9.70 -1.99 -22.08
C LEU A 461 9.59 -0.48 -22.30
N MET A 462 10.63 0.14 -22.86
CA MET A 462 10.79 1.60 -22.98
C MET A 462 10.89 2.02 -24.44
N HIS A 463 10.19 3.10 -24.80
CA HIS A 463 10.28 3.71 -26.13
C HIS A 463 11.07 5.03 -26.05
N SER A 464 11.55 5.55 -27.18
CA SER A 464 12.21 6.86 -27.22
C SER A 464 11.27 7.96 -26.71
N GLY A 465 11.71 8.73 -25.72
CA GLY A 465 10.94 9.86 -25.16
C GLY A 465 9.96 9.53 -24.04
N THR A 466 9.83 8.26 -23.59
CA THR A 466 8.99 7.86 -22.44
C THR A 466 9.41 8.60 -21.15
N ARG A 467 8.46 9.28 -20.50
CA ARG A 467 8.65 10.06 -19.25
C ARG A 467 7.55 9.86 -18.21
N HIS A 468 6.31 9.62 -18.66
CA HIS A 468 5.16 9.32 -17.80
C HIS A 468 4.61 7.92 -18.06
N TYR A 469 3.77 7.41 -17.15
CA TYR A 469 3.06 6.16 -17.40
C TYR A 469 2.09 6.25 -18.59
N ASP A 470 1.63 7.44 -18.96
CA ASP A 470 0.69 7.61 -20.08
C ASP A 470 1.34 7.36 -21.44
N ASP A 471 2.65 7.57 -21.55
CA ASP A 471 3.46 7.19 -22.72
C ASP A 471 3.60 5.66 -22.86
N MET A 472 3.22 4.89 -21.83
CA MET A 472 3.41 3.45 -21.74
C MET A 472 2.09 2.67 -21.87
N GLN A 473 2.16 1.54 -22.59
CA GLN A 473 1.08 0.54 -22.60
C GLN A 473 0.85 -0.04 -21.20
N THR A 474 -0.39 -0.47 -20.92
CA THR A 474 -0.82 -1.02 -19.62
C THR A 474 0.12 -2.10 -19.06
N ALA A 475 0.52 -3.07 -19.88
CA ALA A 475 1.43 -4.14 -19.46
C ALA A 475 2.83 -3.60 -19.10
N SER A 476 3.41 -2.75 -19.94
CA SER A 476 4.73 -2.12 -19.73
C SER A 476 4.74 -1.23 -18.48
N ALA A 477 3.71 -0.40 -18.30
CA ALA A 477 3.55 0.48 -17.15
C ALA A 477 3.44 -0.30 -15.84
N LEU A 478 2.55 -1.30 -15.79
CA LEU A 478 2.33 -2.11 -14.59
C LEU A 478 3.53 -3.03 -14.30
N TYR A 479 4.21 -3.55 -15.31
CA TYR A 479 5.45 -4.31 -15.15
C TYR A 479 6.56 -3.45 -14.51
N LEU A 480 6.78 -2.23 -15.02
CA LEU A 480 7.75 -1.30 -14.42
C LEU A 480 7.38 -0.96 -12.97
N HIS A 481 6.10 -0.67 -12.72
CA HIS A 481 5.62 -0.30 -11.39
C HIS A 481 5.78 -1.44 -10.38
N LEU A 482 5.42 -2.68 -10.77
CA LEU A 482 5.63 -3.88 -9.95
C LEU A 482 7.11 -4.19 -9.74
N ARG A 483 7.96 -4.04 -10.76
CA ARG A 483 9.42 -4.16 -10.64
C ARG A 483 9.96 -3.20 -9.58
N LEU A 484 9.64 -1.91 -9.70
CA LEU A 484 10.06 -0.86 -8.75
C LEU A 484 9.56 -1.16 -7.33
N PHE A 485 8.29 -1.51 -7.17
CA PHE A 485 7.66 -1.83 -5.88
C PHE A 485 8.29 -3.04 -5.19
N LEU A 486 8.53 -4.14 -5.93
CA LEU A 486 9.14 -5.35 -5.38
C LEU A 486 10.60 -5.11 -4.93
N SER A 487 11.34 -4.23 -5.61
CA SER A 487 12.71 -3.83 -5.27
C SER A 487 12.84 -2.94 -4.02
N GLN A 488 11.76 -2.37 -3.49
CA GLN A 488 11.84 -1.40 -2.37
C GLN A 488 12.29 -2.02 -1.03
N PRO A 489 13.11 -1.30 -0.22
CA PRO A 489 13.62 -1.77 1.07
C PRO A 489 12.57 -1.92 2.17
N LYS A 490 11.38 -1.34 1.99
CA LYS A 490 10.20 -1.49 2.84
C LYS A 490 8.98 -1.36 1.93
N THR A 491 7.86 -1.97 2.31
CA THR A 491 6.59 -1.70 1.63
C THR A 491 6.22 -0.23 1.77
N ASP A 492 6.22 0.48 0.66
CA ASP A 492 5.54 1.76 0.51
C ASP A 492 4.06 1.51 0.21
N TRP A 493 3.18 1.99 1.08
CA TRP A 493 1.73 1.78 0.92
C TRP A 493 1.11 2.65 -0.17
N GLY A 494 1.70 3.81 -0.47
CA GLY A 494 1.29 4.67 -1.58
C GLY A 494 1.58 3.99 -2.91
N MET A 495 2.83 3.56 -3.12
CA MET A 495 3.22 2.78 -4.30
C MET A 495 2.39 1.49 -4.42
N PHE A 496 2.15 0.77 -3.32
CA PHE A 496 1.30 -0.43 -3.36
C PHE A 496 -0.16 -0.12 -3.74
N THR A 497 -0.71 1.01 -3.28
CA THR A 497 -2.06 1.45 -3.64
C THR A 497 -2.13 1.89 -5.11
N GLN A 498 -1.09 2.54 -5.64
CA GLN A 498 -0.95 2.85 -7.06
C GLN A 498 -0.94 1.57 -7.91
N ALA A 499 -0.15 0.57 -7.54
CA ALA A 499 -0.06 -0.72 -8.24
C ALA A 499 -1.43 -1.41 -8.41
N LEU A 500 -2.31 -1.31 -7.41
CA LEU A 500 -3.64 -1.90 -7.40
C LEU A 500 -4.66 -1.16 -8.31
N LEU A 501 -4.48 0.15 -8.51
CA LEU A 501 -5.49 1.02 -9.14
C LEU A 501 -5.09 1.50 -10.56
N MET A 502 -3.79 1.67 -10.83
CA MET A 502 -3.28 2.18 -12.10
C MET A 502 -3.68 1.32 -13.31
N LYS A 503 -3.75 1.97 -14.49
CA LYS A 503 -4.01 1.33 -15.80
C LYS A 503 -5.18 0.32 -15.74
N ASP A 504 -6.36 0.88 -15.54
CA ASP A 504 -7.64 0.16 -15.47
C ASP A 504 -7.68 -0.95 -14.41
N HIS A 505 -7.03 -0.74 -13.25
CA HIS A 505 -7.05 -1.66 -12.12
C HIS A 505 -6.54 -3.08 -12.47
N THR A 506 -5.68 -3.18 -13.49
CA THR A 506 -5.30 -4.47 -14.11
C THR A 506 -4.76 -5.48 -13.10
N LEU A 507 -3.98 -5.03 -12.10
CA LEU A 507 -3.51 -5.87 -11.00
C LEU A 507 -4.66 -6.36 -10.10
N SER A 508 -5.54 -5.46 -9.64
CA SER A 508 -6.68 -5.84 -8.80
C SER A 508 -7.62 -6.82 -9.50
N ILE A 509 -7.91 -6.60 -10.79
CA ILE A 509 -8.72 -7.52 -11.60
C ILE A 509 -8.01 -8.88 -11.72
N LEU A 510 -6.69 -8.91 -11.97
CA LEU A 510 -5.91 -10.13 -12.08
C LEU A 510 -5.93 -10.94 -10.77
N LEU A 511 -5.63 -10.30 -9.63
CA LEU A 511 -5.64 -10.93 -8.30
C LEU A 511 -7.04 -11.45 -7.94
N LEU A 512 -8.08 -10.62 -8.10
CA LEU A 512 -9.47 -10.99 -7.81
C LEU A 512 -9.92 -12.17 -8.68
N THR A 513 -9.59 -12.16 -9.97
CA THR A 513 -9.90 -13.27 -10.90
C THR A 513 -9.16 -14.55 -10.49
N ARG A 514 -7.87 -14.46 -10.13
CA ARG A 514 -7.07 -15.66 -9.77
C ARG A 514 -7.44 -16.26 -8.42
N ALA A 515 -7.93 -15.46 -7.47
CA ALA A 515 -8.56 -15.96 -6.25
C ALA A 515 -9.92 -16.64 -6.55
N CYS A 516 -10.80 -15.98 -7.30
CA CYS A 516 -12.11 -16.53 -7.66
C CYS A 516 -12.06 -17.75 -8.60
N LEU A 517 -10.95 -18.00 -9.31
CA LEU A 517 -10.75 -19.17 -10.18
C LEU A 517 -10.00 -20.35 -9.52
N GLN A 518 -9.74 -20.32 -8.21
CA GLN A 518 -9.27 -21.53 -7.50
C GLN A 518 -10.34 -22.62 -7.54
N ASP A 519 -9.94 -23.88 -7.67
CA ASP A 519 -10.88 -24.99 -7.95
C ASP A 519 -11.94 -25.21 -6.86
N ASP A 520 -11.56 -24.96 -5.61
CA ASP A 520 -12.43 -25.06 -4.42
C ASP A 520 -13.35 -23.84 -4.22
N SER A 521 -13.17 -22.75 -4.98
CA SER A 521 -13.91 -21.50 -4.75
C SER A 521 -15.41 -21.64 -5.04
N ILE A 522 -16.23 -20.85 -4.35
CA ILE A 522 -17.67 -20.79 -4.56
C ILE A 522 -17.96 -20.18 -5.94
N CYS A 523 -17.17 -19.20 -6.38
CA CYS A 523 -17.22 -18.71 -7.76
C CYS A 523 -17.02 -19.83 -8.81
N ALA A 524 -16.04 -20.72 -8.62
CA ALA A 524 -15.80 -21.84 -9.53
C ALA A 524 -16.95 -22.86 -9.49
N GLN A 525 -17.44 -23.21 -8.30
CA GLN A 525 -18.62 -24.09 -8.11
C GLN A 525 -19.89 -23.52 -8.77
N LEU A 526 -20.16 -22.22 -8.60
CA LEU A 526 -21.28 -21.53 -9.24
C LEU A 526 -21.11 -21.46 -10.77
N SER A 527 -19.90 -21.19 -11.27
CA SER A 527 -19.62 -21.15 -12.72
C SER A 527 -19.87 -22.50 -13.41
N ARG A 528 -19.77 -23.62 -12.67
CA ARG A 528 -20.10 -24.98 -13.14
C ARG A 528 -21.61 -25.23 -13.10
N THR A 529 -22.28 -24.73 -12.06
CA THR A 529 -23.70 -25.03 -11.73
C THR A 529 -24.70 -24.15 -12.48
N LEU A 530 -24.37 -22.88 -12.73
CA LEU A 530 -25.27 -21.90 -13.36
C LEU A 530 -25.35 -22.00 -14.90
N ARG A 531 -24.50 -22.82 -15.54
CA ARG A 531 -24.42 -22.99 -17.00
C ARG A 531 -25.65 -23.72 -17.55
N PHE A 532 -26.70 -22.96 -17.83
CA PHE A 532 -27.92 -23.48 -18.45
C PHE A 532 -27.68 -23.91 -19.91
N LYS A 533 -27.59 -25.22 -20.16
CA LYS A 533 -27.80 -25.77 -21.50
C LYS A 533 -29.32 -25.81 -21.78
N PRO A 534 -29.84 -25.08 -22.79
CA PRO A 534 -31.21 -25.32 -23.25
C PRO A 534 -31.28 -26.74 -23.85
N SER A 535 -32.20 -27.56 -23.34
CA SER A 535 -32.46 -28.89 -23.89
C SER A 535 -33.19 -28.79 -25.22
N THR A 536 -32.44 -28.73 -26.31
CA THR A 536 -33.00 -28.94 -27.66
C THR A 536 -33.55 -30.35 -27.79
N THR A 537 -34.79 -30.45 -28.27
CA THR A 537 -35.45 -31.73 -28.56
C THR A 537 -34.76 -32.43 -29.73
N PRO A 538 -34.64 -33.77 -29.73
CA PRO A 538 -34.07 -34.50 -30.85
C PRO A 538 -35.06 -34.48 -32.03
N THR A 539 -34.68 -33.80 -33.11
CA THR A 539 -35.35 -33.88 -34.42
C THR A 539 -34.33 -34.29 -35.47
N ALA A 540 -34.73 -35.20 -36.36
CA ALA A 540 -33.81 -36.08 -37.07
C ALA A 540 -33.10 -35.45 -38.29
N ASN A 541 -31.92 -35.99 -38.57
CA ASN A 541 -31.31 -36.22 -39.88
C ASN A 541 -31.62 -35.25 -41.03
N THR A 542 -30.60 -34.52 -41.49
CA THR A 542 -30.25 -34.53 -42.92
C THR A 542 -28.75 -34.26 -43.11
N LEU A 543 -28.17 -34.85 -44.17
CA LEU A 543 -26.76 -34.69 -44.56
C LEU A 543 -26.64 -33.80 -45.80
N SER A 544 -25.70 -32.86 -45.82
CA SER A 544 -24.72 -32.63 -46.92
C SER A 544 -23.94 -31.31 -46.74
N PRO A 545 -22.72 -31.15 -47.32
CA PRO A 545 -21.88 -29.97 -47.12
C PRO A 545 -21.57 -29.16 -48.40
N THR A 546 -21.35 -27.85 -48.25
CA THR A 546 -20.62 -26.98 -49.22
C THR A 546 -19.86 -25.87 -48.47
N ALA A 547 -18.86 -25.27 -49.11
CA ALA A 547 -17.88 -24.36 -48.50
C ALA A 547 -18.06 -22.87 -48.92
N GLU A 548 -17.14 -22.01 -48.43
CA GLU A 548 -16.81 -20.65 -48.91
C GLU A 548 -17.85 -19.53 -48.67
N SER A 549 -17.47 -18.26 -48.42
CA SER A 549 -16.16 -17.63 -48.13
C SER A 549 -16.29 -16.22 -47.54
N THR A 550 -15.24 -15.72 -46.84
CA THR A 550 -14.86 -14.28 -46.62
C THR A 550 -15.83 -13.33 -45.86
N SER A 551 -15.42 -12.32 -45.08
CA SER A 551 -14.11 -11.90 -44.52
C SER A 551 -14.31 -10.96 -43.29
N PRO A 552 -13.39 -10.10 -42.77
CA PRO A 552 -12.91 -10.29 -41.40
C PRO A 552 -13.10 -9.10 -40.42
N GLY A 553 -12.91 -9.34 -39.11
CA GLY A 553 -12.85 -8.30 -38.08
C GLY A 553 -12.24 -8.76 -36.75
N MET A 554 -11.02 -8.29 -36.45
CA MET A 554 -10.30 -8.27 -35.15
C MET A 554 -10.34 -9.51 -34.23
N SER A 555 -9.20 -10.18 -34.05
CA SER A 555 -9.07 -11.35 -33.17
C SER A 555 -8.78 -10.99 -31.70
N ALA A 556 -9.55 -11.56 -30.77
CA ALA A 556 -9.22 -11.57 -29.34
C ALA A 556 -8.16 -12.64 -29.01
N THR A 557 -7.26 -12.35 -28.06
CA THR A 557 -6.28 -13.30 -27.54
C THR A 557 -6.94 -14.34 -26.64
N SER A 558 -7.01 -15.59 -27.10
CA SER A 558 -7.56 -16.72 -26.32
C SER A 558 -6.84 -18.04 -26.60
N ARG A 559 -5.87 -18.36 -25.73
CA ARG A 559 -5.15 -19.64 -25.56
C ARG A 559 -4.59 -19.65 -24.12
N LEU A 560 -4.58 -20.72 -23.33
CA LEU A 560 -5.01 -22.12 -23.49
C LEU A 560 -5.37 -22.67 -22.10
N ILE A 561 -6.31 -23.62 -22.02
CA ILE A 561 -6.37 -24.63 -20.95
C ILE A 561 -6.33 -25.99 -21.64
N ALA A 562 -5.33 -26.81 -21.32
CA ALA A 562 -5.21 -28.17 -21.83
C ALA A 562 -6.05 -29.12 -20.96
N GLN A 563 -6.84 -29.97 -21.60
CA GLN A 563 -7.56 -31.07 -20.92
C GLN A 563 -6.80 -32.37 -21.17
N HIS A 564 -6.30 -33.01 -20.10
CA HIS A 564 -5.83 -34.39 -20.17
C HIS A 564 -6.89 -35.33 -19.61
N SER A 565 -7.42 -36.19 -20.48
CA SER A 565 -8.18 -37.38 -20.10
C SER A 565 -7.24 -38.58 -20.04
N VAL A 566 -7.51 -39.51 -19.11
CA VAL A 566 -6.85 -40.83 -19.09
C VAL A 566 -7.92 -41.88 -18.85
N HIS A 567 -7.98 -42.88 -19.73
CA HIS A 567 -8.77 -44.09 -19.55
C HIS A 567 -7.87 -45.27 -19.15
N SER A 568 -8.35 -46.06 -18.19
CA SER A 568 -8.12 -47.50 -18.00
C SER A 568 -6.75 -48.13 -18.31
N SER A 569 -6.16 -48.77 -17.29
CA SER A 569 -5.37 -50.01 -17.41
C SER A 569 -5.58 -50.87 -16.15
N THR A 570 -5.27 -52.16 -16.21
CA THR A 570 -5.84 -53.20 -15.32
C THR A 570 -4.78 -54.03 -14.56
N GLU A 571 -5.28 -54.90 -13.66
CA GLU A 571 -4.56 -56.00 -12.95
C GLU A 571 -3.65 -55.60 -11.76
N SER A 572 -3.44 -56.42 -10.71
CA SER A 572 -4.26 -57.49 -10.06
C SER A 572 -3.62 -57.88 -8.70
N ALA A 573 -4.40 -58.43 -7.71
CA ALA A 573 -4.01 -59.46 -6.70
C ALA A 573 -4.85 -59.50 -5.39
N THR A 574 -5.67 -60.55 -5.23
CA THR A 574 -5.94 -61.37 -4.01
C THR A 574 -6.09 -60.79 -2.57
N THR A 575 -7.34 -60.66 -2.09
CA THR A 575 -8.07 -61.51 -1.06
C THR A 575 -7.36 -62.09 0.21
N PRO A 576 -8.05 -62.47 1.33
CA PRO A 576 -9.52 -62.66 1.52
C PRO A 576 -10.20 -62.22 2.87
N SER A 577 -11.55 -62.16 2.83
CA SER A 577 -12.57 -62.58 3.84
C SER A 577 -12.64 -62.05 5.30
N SER A 578 -13.81 -61.46 5.64
CA SER A 578 -14.76 -62.02 6.63
C SER A 578 -16.21 -61.53 6.33
N ASN A 579 -17.26 -62.20 6.84
CA ASN A 579 -18.62 -62.16 6.25
C ASN A 579 -19.75 -61.60 7.15
N SER A 580 -20.56 -60.70 6.56
CA SER A 580 -22.04 -60.60 6.71
C SER A 580 -22.65 -60.17 8.07
N PRO A 581 -23.96 -59.83 8.18
CA PRO A 581 -25.00 -59.79 7.14
C PRO A 581 -25.80 -58.47 6.98
N ILE A 582 -26.47 -58.43 5.82
CA ILE A 582 -27.44 -57.46 5.27
C ILE A 582 -28.53 -56.95 6.25
N SER A 583 -28.88 -55.66 6.12
CA SER A 583 -30.26 -55.17 6.28
C SER A 583 -30.55 -54.06 5.24
N SER A 584 -31.82 -53.85 4.88
CA SER A 584 -32.21 -53.15 3.64
C SER A 584 -33.05 -51.87 3.85
N SER A 585 -32.67 -50.76 3.21
CA SER A 585 -33.53 -49.61 2.89
C SER A 585 -32.88 -48.71 1.81
N PRO A 586 -33.64 -47.88 1.07
CA PRO A 586 -33.16 -47.22 -0.15
C PRO A 586 -32.32 -45.96 0.11
N LEU A 587 -31.52 -45.57 -0.88
CA LEU A 587 -30.72 -44.34 -0.87
C LEU A 587 -31.58 -43.11 -1.21
N GLU A 588 -31.53 -42.08 -0.36
CA GLU A 588 -31.63 -40.68 -0.81
C GLU A 588 -30.21 -40.10 -0.92
N PRO A 589 -29.87 -39.34 -1.98
CA PRO A 589 -28.57 -38.69 -2.10
C PRO A 589 -28.53 -37.43 -1.21
N ALA A 590 -28.10 -37.60 0.04
CA ALA A 590 -27.91 -36.50 0.98
C ALA A 590 -26.77 -35.57 0.53
N LEU A 591 -27.11 -34.45 -0.11
CA LEU A 591 -26.20 -33.32 -0.28
C LEU A 591 -25.89 -32.72 1.12
N PRO A 592 -24.62 -32.48 1.47
CA PRO A 592 -24.27 -31.93 2.78
C PRO A 592 -24.78 -30.49 2.90
N ALA A 593 -25.47 -30.19 4.00
CA ALA A 593 -26.04 -28.88 4.28
C ALA A 593 -24.97 -27.87 4.74
N ALA A 594 -24.09 -27.47 3.82
CA ALA A 594 -23.16 -26.36 4.00
C ALA A 594 -23.94 -25.04 4.12
N ALA A 595 -24.24 -24.64 5.35
CA ALA A 595 -25.03 -23.44 5.62
C ALA A 595 -24.24 -22.16 5.24
N ASN A 596 -24.92 -21.18 4.63
CA ASN A 596 -24.39 -19.84 4.36
C ASN A 596 -24.16 -19.06 5.68
N SER A 597 -23.17 -19.46 6.48
CA SER A 597 -22.84 -18.85 7.78
C SER A 597 -22.07 -17.54 7.61
N LEU A 598 -22.79 -16.48 7.26
CA LEU A 598 -22.27 -15.10 7.26
C LEU A 598 -22.20 -14.50 8.68
N MET A 599 -22.82 -15.14 9.67
CA MET A 599 -22.89 -14.69 11.07
C MET A 599 -23.00 -15.89 12.02
N GLY A 600 -21.97 -16.17 12.82
CA GLY A 600 -22.14 -16.86 14.11
C GLY A 600 -21.71 -18.33 14.27
N SER A 601 -20.88 -18.88 13.38
CA SER A 601 -20.09 -20.11 13.62
C SER A 601 -18.58 -19.83 13.51
N GLN A 602 -17.76 -20.54 14.29
CA GLN A 602 -16.29 -20.38 14.31
C GLN A 602 -15.61 -21.28 13.27
N GLU A 603 -15.95 -21.12 12.00
CA GLU A 603 -15.15 -21.70 10.90
C GLU A 603 -14.09 -20.66 10.46
N PRO A 604 -12.86 -21.09 10.12
CA PRO A 604 -11.85 -20.17 9.60
C PRO A 604 -12.29 -19.64 8.23
N VAL A 605 -12.17 -18.32 8.04
CA VAL A 605 -12.48 -17.67 6.77
C VAL A 605 -11.47 -18.14 5.72
N SER A 606 -11.92 -18.78 4.65
CA SER A 606 -11.04 -19.29 3.59
C SER A 606 -10.17 -18.19 2.99
N ASP A 607 -8.95 -18.53 2.60
CA ASP A 607 -7.97 -17.55 2.10
C ASP A 607 -8.48 -16.81 0.85
N VAL A 608 -9.31 -17.47 0.03
CA VAL A 608 -10.02 -16.84 -1.10
C VAL A 608 -10.90 -15.71 -0.61
N GLN A 609 -11.73 -15.95 0.42
CA GLN A 609 -12.59 -14.93 1.00
C GLN A 609 -11.77 -13.82 1.67
N GLN A 610 -10.66 -14.13 2.34
CA GLN A 610 -9.79 -13.12 2.94
C GLN A 610 -9.18 -12.17 1.90
N VAL A 611 -8.66 -12.69 0.78
CA VAL A 611 -8.13 -11.90 -0.33
C VAL A 611 -9.22 -11.07 -1.01
N VAL A 612 -10.40 -11.65 -1.20
CA VAL A 612 -11.53 -10.97 -1.85
C VAL A 612 -12.14 -9.88 -0.95
N ASP A 613 -12.28 -10.14 0.35
CA ASP A 613 -12.66 -9.12 1.35
C ASP A 613 -11.66 -7.97 1.38
N ALA A 614 -10.35 -8.27 1.38
CA ALA A 614 -9.31 -7.26 1.37
C ALA A 614 -9.34 -6.39 0.10
N LEU A 615 -9.42 -7.00 -1.10
CA LEU A 615 -9.53 -6.27 -2.36
C LEU A 615 -10.78 -5.40 -2.40
N VAL A 616 -11.96 -5.97 -2.15
CA VAL A 616 -13.25 -5.25 -2.17
C VAL A 616 -13.26 -4.12 -1.13
N HIS A 617 -12.71 -4.34 0.06
CA HIS A 617 -12.61 -3.31 1.09
C HIS A 617 -11.70 -2.13 0.68
N VAL A 618 -10.57 -2.41 0.02
CA VAL A 618 -9.63 -1.40 -0.49
C VAL A 618 -10.26 -0.61 -1.63
N VAL A 619 -10.70 -1.27 -2.71
CA VAL A 619 -11.20 -0.58 -3.92
C VAL A 619 -12.54 0.12 -3.71
N ALA A 620 -13.32 -0.24 -2.67
CA ALA A 620 -14.54 0.48 -2.30
C ALA A 620 -14.30 1.74 -1.44
N ARG A 621 -13.07 1.95 -0.94
CA ARG A 621 -12.69 3.04 -0.01
C ARG A 621 -11.77 4.10 -0.62
N VAL A 622 -11.61 4.11 -1.94
CA VAL A 622 -10.79 5.11 -2.65
C VAL A 622 -11.62 6.40 -2.84
N PRO A 623 -11.40 7.50 -2.10
CA PRO A 623 -12.00 8.79 -2.45
C PRO A 623 -11.52 9.23 -3.84
N TYR A 624 -12.28 10.14 -4.47
CA TYR A 624 -12.10 10.59 -5.88
C TYR A 624 -12.38 9.54 -6.97
N PHE A 625 -12.32 8.24 -6.66
CA PHE A 625 -12.51 7.16 -7.63
C PHE A 625 -13.67 6.22 -7.24
N PRO A 626 -14.94 6.68 -7.34
CA PRO A 626 -16.10 5.88 -6.92
C PRO A 626 -16.28 4.61 -7.77
N ASP A 627 -15.84 4.60 -9.02
CA ASP A 627 -16.03 3.47 -9.93
C ASP A 627 -14.99 2.34 -9.80
N CYS A 628 -13.97 2.48 -8.95
CA CYS A 628 -12.94 1.46 -8.66
C CYS A 628 -13.55 0.07 -8.43
N LEU A 629 -14.57 -0.02 -7.57
CA LEU A 629 -15.23 -1.28 -7.23
C LEU A 629 -15.95 -1.91 -8.44
N ALA A 630 -16.57 -1.09 -9.28
CA ALA A 630 -17.21 -1.56 -10.51
C ALA A 630 -16.18 -2.06 -11.53
N LYS A 631 -15.12 -1.27 -11.77
CA LYS A 631 -13.98 -1.60 -12.65
C LYS A 631 -13.27 -2.90 -12.22
N CYS A 632 -13.21 -3.20 -10.93
CA CYS A 632 -12.60 -4.45 -10.43
C CYS A 632 -13.55 -5.67 -10.52
N VAL A 633 -14.79 -5.53 -10.06
CA VAL A 633 -15.71 -6.66 -9.90
C VAL A 633 -16.34 -7.11 -11.22
N VAL A 634 -16.76 -6.18 -12.09
CA VAL A 634 -17.46 -6.52 -13.34
C VAL A 634 -16.62 -7.40 -14.28
N PRO A 635 -15.34 -7.10 -14.56
CA PRO A 635 -14.50 -7.96 -15.40
C PRO A 635 -14.18 -9.32 -14.75
N MET A 636 -14.22 -9.45 -13.42
CA MET A 636 -14.07 -10.74 -12.74
C MET A 636 -15.35 -11.57 -12.85
N VAL A 637 -16.54 -10.97 -12.72
CA VAL A 637 -17.85 -11.63 -12.92
C VAL A 637 -17.95 -12.19 -14.36
N GLU A 638 -17.46 -11.44 -15.35
CA GLU A 638 -17.29 -11.89 -16.74
C GLU A 638 -16.33 -13.08 -16.84
N ARG A 639 -15.08 -12.94 -16.37
CA ARG A 639 -14.04 -13.99 -16.46
C ARG A 639 -14.42 -15.27 -15.70
N CYS A 640 -15.24 -15.17 -14.67
CA CYS A 640 -15.76 -16.32 -13.91
C CYS A 640 -17.11 -16.85 -14.45
N CYS A 641 -17.63 -16.28 -15.54
CA CYS A 641 -18.90 -16.67 -16.19
C CYS A 641 -20.12 -16.66 -15.24
N LEU A 642 -20.19 -15.68 -14.33
CA LEU A 642 -21.15 -15.68 -13.21
C LEU A 642 -22.52 -15.04 -13.51
N TRP A 643 -22.67 -14.35 -14.63
CA TRP A 643 -23.83 -13.49 -14.95
C TRP A 643 -25.21 -14.13 -14.83
N GLU A 644 -25.32 -15.44 -15.07
CA GLU A 644 -26.59 -16.18 -14.93
C GLU A 644 -27.21 -16.14 -13.52
N MET A 645 -26.45 -15.76 -12.48
CA MET A 645 -27.03 -15.51 -11.15
C MET A 645 -28.01 -14.33 -11.12
N PHE A 646 -27.93 -13.38 -12.04
CA PHE A 646 -28.84 -12.24 -12.14
C PHE A 646 -30.05 -12.48 -13.05
N ASN A 647 -30.15 -13.67 -13.65
CA ASN A 647 -31.21 -14.03 -14.58
C ASN A 647 -32.45 -14.55 -13.84
N VAL A 648 -33.51 -13.74 -13.71
CA VAL A 648 -34.74 -14.14 -13.00
C VAL A 648 -35.58 -15.22 -13.70
N LYS A 649 -35.07 -15.78 -14.80
CA LYS A 649 -35.58 -17.01 -15.43
C LYS A 649 -34.83 -18.28 -15.00
N ASN A 650 -33.63 -18.16 -14.42
CA ASN A 650 -32.79 -19.31 -14.12
C ASN A 650 -33.37 -20.09 -12.92
N PRO A 651 -33.72 -21.38 -13.05
CA PRO A 651 -34.37 -22.13 -11.97
C PRO A 651 -33.46 -22.38 -10.76
N GLN A 652 -32.13 -22.19 -10.89
CA GLN A 652 -31.18 -22.30 -9.78
C GLN A 652 -31.19 -21.06 -8.86
N LEU A 653 -31.79 -19.95 -9.31
CA LEU A 653 -31.89 -18.72 -8.52
C LEU A 653 -32.86 -18.93 -7.34
N THR A 654 -32.30 -19.10 -6.15
CA THR A 654 -33.06 -19.34 -4.92
C THR A 654 -32.53 -18.46 -3.78
N PRO A 655 -33.31 -18.25 -2.69
CA PRO A 655 -32.78 -17.58 -1.50
C PRO A 655 -31.58 -18.33 -0.88
N GLN A 656 -31.57 -19.66 -1.05
CA GLN A 656 -30.61 -20.60 -0.46
C GLN A 656 -29.37 -20.85 -1.34
N MET A 657 -29.29 -20.22 -2.52
CA MET A 657 -28.15 -20.35 -3.44
C MET A 657 -26.83 -20.00 -2.72
N LEU A 658 -25.73 -20.68 -3.07
CA LEU A 658 -24.41 -20.33 -2.58
C LEU A 658 -24.07 -18.89 -3.00
N VAL A 659 -23.53 -18.09 -2.07
CA VAL A 659 -23.15 -16.70 -2.32
C VAL A 659 -21.67 -16.66 -2.72
N PRO A 660 -21.31 -16.12 -3.90
CA PRO A 660 -19.91 -15.97 -4.30
C PRO A 660 -19.16 -15.01 -3.37
N GLU A 661 -17.86 -15.22 -3.24
CA GLU A 661 -16.99 -14.55 -2.27
C GLU A 661 -17.06 -13.02 -2.37
N TRP A 662 -17.03 -12.48 -3.59
CA TRP A 662 -17.11 -11.04 -3.84
C TRP A 662 -18.44 -10.42 -3.38
N LEU A 663 -19.54 -11.19 -3.46
CA LEU A 663 -20.86 -10.71 -3.08
C LEU A 663 -21.05 -10.75 -1.56
N LYS A 664 -20.40 -11.71 -0.86
CA LYS A 664 -20.26 -11.67 0.60
C LYS A 664 -19.51 -10.41 1.06
N SER A 665 -18.41 -10.05 0.39
CA SER A 665 -17.66 -8.81 0.68
C SER A 665 -18.50 -7.55 0.42
N VAL A 666 -19.31 -7.54 -0.65
CA VAL A 666 -20.27 -6.46 -0.93
C VAL A 666 -21.38 -6.40 0.14
N PHE A 667 -21.81 -7.53 0.72
CA PHE A 667 -22.74 -7.53 1.85
C PHE A 667 -22.14 -6.90 3.12
N LEU A 668 -20.83 -7.03 3.36
CA LEU A 668 -20.13 -6.31 4.45
C LEU A 668 -20.14 -4.78 4.24
N LEU A 669 -20.08 -4.31 2.99
CA LEU A 669 -20.25 -2.89 2.66
C LEU A 669 -21.71 -2.41 2.80
N LEU A 670 -22.68 -3.31 2.61
CA LEU A 670 -24.11 -3.04 2.76
C LEU A 670 -24.64 -3.17 4.20
N GLU A 671 -23.92 -3.82 5.12
CA GLU A 671 -24.41 -4.09 6.48
C GLU A 671 -25.00 -2.86 7.20
N PRO A 672 -24.37 -1.66 7.19
CA PRO A 672 -24.93 -0.47 7.83
C PRO A 672 -26.24 0.04 7.22
N PHE A 673 -26.46 -0.22 5.93
CA PHE A 673 -27.71 0.09 5.22
C PHE A 673 -28.78 -0.98 5.53
N ILE A 674 -28.41 -2.27 5.48
CA ILE A 674 -29.31 -3.40 5.72
C ILE A 674 -29.85 -3.38 7.17
N ASP A 675 -29.01 -3.14 8.16
CA ASP A 675 -29.45 -3.00 9.55
C ASP A 675 -30.40 -1.82 9.73
N ARG A 676 -30.12 -0.68 9.11
CA ARG A 676 -30.99 0.51 9.16
C ARG A 676 -32.35 0.25 8.52
N VAL A 677 -32.42 -0.51 7.42
CA VAL A 677 -33.66 -0.93 6.77
C VAL A 677 -34.46 -1.93 7.62
N ILE A 678 -33.78 -2.83 8.32
CA ILE A 678 -34.40 -3.88 9.14
C ILE A 678 -34.87 -3.36 10.51
N GLU A 679 -34.18 -2.37 11.09
CA GLU A 679 -34.40 -1.91 12.47
C GLU A 679 -35.85 -1.41 12.73
N PRO A 680 -36.51 -0.61 11.88
CA PRO A 680 -37.90 -0.19 12.10
C PRO A 680 -38.90 -1.37 12.10
N MET A 681 -38.64 -2.39 11.28
CA MET A 681 -39.42 -3.63 11.24
C MET A 681 -39.23 -4.46 12.52
N LEU A 682 -37.99 -4.59 13.02
CA LEU A 682 -37.72 -5.26 14.30
C LEU A 682 -38.34 -4.50 15.50
N ARG A 683 -38.27 -3.16 15.50
CA ARG A 683 -38.96 -2.31 16.50
C ARG A 683 -40.47 -2.48 16.47
N TYR A 684 -41.07 -2.69 15.29
CA TYR A 684 -42.49 -2.99 15.15
C TYR A 684 -42.82 -4.38 15.71
N LEU A 685 -42.12 -5.44 15.28
CA LEU A 685 -42.30 -6.81 15.79
C LEU A 685 -42.20 -6.89 17.33
N ASN A 686 -41.24 -6.19 17.94
CA ASN A 686 -41.05 -6.17 19.39
C ASN A 686 -42.13 -5.38 20.17
N ARG A 687 -43.00 -4.61 19.48
CA ARG A 687 -44.05 -3.78 20.10
C ARG A 687 -45.47 -4.31 19.87
N VAL A 688 -45.67 -5.10 18.81
CA VAL A 688 -47.00 -5.59 18.42
C VAL A 688 -47.43 -6.76 19.31
N LYS A 689 -48.66 -6.66 19.84
CA LYS A 689 -49.36 -7.78 20.45
C LYS A 689 -50.31 -8.38 19.42
N THR A 690 -50.06 -9.63 19.02
CA THR A 690 -50.97 -10.42 18.19
C THR A 690 -52.22 -10.80 18.99
N VAL A 691 -53.25 -11.32 18.30
CA VAL A 691 -54.47 -11.87 18.95
C VAL A 691 -54.12 -12.83 20.10
N ASP A 692 -53.11 -13.67 19.88
CA ASP A 692 -52.67 -14.78 20.75
C ASP A 692 -51.73 -14.33 21.89
N THR A 693 -51.42 -13.03 21.95
CA THR A 693 -50.62 -12.39 23.01
C THR A 693 -51.30 -11.15 23.61
N TYR A 694 -52.52 -10.84 23.16
CA TYR A 694 -53.30 -9.69 23.62
C TYR A 694 -54.14 -10.04 24.86
N VAL A 695 -53.68 -9.62 26.03
CA VAL A 695 -54.51 -9.58 27.24
C VAL A 695 -55.38 -8.32 27.18
N LYS A 696 -56.71 -8.51 27.09
CA LYS A 696 -57.73 -7.44 27.18
C LYS A 696 -57.46 -6.60 28.44
N PRO A 697 -57.41 -5.26 28.39
CA PRO A 697 -57.21 -4.42 29.57
C PRO A 697 -58.28 -4.66 30.65
N VAL A 698 -57.91 -4.67 31.93
CA VAL A 698 -58.86 -4.88 33.05
C VAL A 698 -60.05 -3.93 32.96
N ILE A 699 -59.83 -2.67 32.59
CA ILE A 699 -60.88 -1.66 32.43
C ILE A 699 -61.94 -2.03 31.37
N SER A 700 -61.58 -2.85 30.38
CA SER A 700 -62.54 -3.32 29.36
C SER A 700 -63.46 -4.42 29.88
N TYR A 701 -63.02 -5.26 30.82
CA TYR A 701 -63.88 -6.20 31.53
C TYR A 701 -64.78 -5.49 32.56
N VAL A 702 -64.29 -4.41 33.18
CA VAL A 702 -65.10 -3.56 34.08
C VAL A 702 -66.21 -2.84 33.31
N ALA A 703 -65.96 -2.47 32.05
CA ALA A 703 -66.98 -1.86 31.18
C ALA A 703 -68.03 -2.86 30.64
N ASP A 704 -67.74 -4.15 30.65
CA ASP A 704 -68.70 -5.22 30.28
C ASP A 704 -69.68 -5.55 31.45
N LEU A 705 -69.55 -4.89 32.62
CA LEU A 705 -70.46 -5.06 33.77
C LEU A 705 -71.73 -4.19 33.65
N PRO A 706 -72.93 -4.70 34.03
CA PRO A 706 -74.20 -4.00 33.85
C PRO A 706 -74.46 -2.92 34.92
N CYS A 707 -73.73 -1.80 34.86
CA CYS A 707 -73.85 -0.68 35.81
C CYS A 707 -74.99 0.32 35.50
N GLY A 708 -75.80 0.07 34.47
CA GLY A 708 -77.02 0.84 34.15
C GLY A 708 -76.82 2.24 33.54
N CYS A 709 -75.61 2.80 33.56
CA CYS A 709 -75.33 4.14 33.04
C CYS A 709 -75.06 4.13 31.52
N PRO A 710 -75.63 5.06 30.72
CA PRO A 710 -75.35 5.16 29.29
C PRO A 710 -73.91 5.68 29.05
N PRO A 711 -73.05 4.94 28.33
CA PRO A 711 -71.65 5.32 28.19
C PRO A 711 -71.47 6.50 27.22
N LYS A 712 -70.99 7.64 27.73
CA LYS A 712 -70.49 8.76 26.91
C LYS A 712 -69.10 8.50 26.28
N TYR A 713 -68.60 7.27 26.36
CA TYR A 713 -67.34 6.83 25.76
C TYR A 713 -67.60 5.56 24.93
N SER A 714 -67.38 5.65 23.61
CA SER A 714 -67.53 4.50 22.71
C SER A 714 -66.29 3.61 22.78
N LEU A 715 -66.35 2.52 23.56
CA LEU A 715 -65.26 1.54 23.64
C LEU A 715 -65.11 0.64 22.38
N LYS A 716 -65.81 0.97 21.28
CA LYS A 716 -65.64 0.31 19.97
C LYS A 716 -64.26 0.58 19.34
N ASP A 717 -63.56 1.63 19.77
CA ASP A 717 -62.29 2.08 19.18
C ASP A 717 -61.05 1.35 19.72
N HIS A 718 -61.25 0.31 20.55
CA HIS A 718 -60.22 -0.71 20.75
C HIS A 718 -60.09 -1.58 19.50
N SER A 719 -59.31 -1.10 18.53
CA SER A 719 -58.90 -1.84 17.34
C SER A 719 -58.44 -3.25 17.72
N LYS A 720 -58.97 -4.27 17.04
CA LYS A 720 -58.59 -5.66 17.29
C LYS A 720 -57.08 -5.83 17.08
N PRO A 721 -56.38 -6.59 17.95
CA PRO A 721 -54.97 -6.90 17.74
C PRO A 721 -54.78 -7.56 16.36
N PRO A 722 -53.76 -7.18 15.57
CA PRO A 722 -53.60 -7.65 14.21
C PRO A 722 -53.30 -9.17 14.17
N GLY A 723 -53.84 -9.83 13.16
CA GLY A 723 -53.51 -11.23 12.87
C GLY A 723 -52.10 -11.34 12.28
N VAL A 724 -51.44 -12.49 12.45
CA VAL A 724 -50.05 -12.73 12.02
C VAL A 724 -49.80 -12.32 10.55
N LYS A 725 -50.76 -12.55 9.65
CA LYS A 725 -50.67 -12.17 8.22
C LYS A 725 -50.69 -10.65 8.00
N GLU A 726 -51.34 -9.89 8.87
CA GLU A 726 -51.39 -8.43 8.83
C GLU A 726 -50.08 -7.85 9.38
N VAL A 727 -49.55 -8.43 10.47
CA VAL A 727 -48.23 -8.10 11.01
C VAL A 727 -47.13 -8.35 9.97
N LEU A 728 -47.12 -9.51 9.31
CA LEU A 728 -46.18 -9.81 8.23
C LEU A 728 -46.33 -8.87 7.02
N THR A 729 -47.57 -8.48 6.68
CA THR A 729 -47.85 -7.49 5.61
C THR A 729 -47.24 -6.13 5.96
N GLN A 730 -47.42 -5.67 7.20
CA GLN A 730 -46.86 -4.41 7.70
C GLN A 730 -45.32 -4.45 7.76
N CYS A 731 -44.72 -5.59 8.16
CA CYS A 731 -43.27 -5.78 8.15
C CYS A 731 -42.66 -5.62 6.75
N ILE A 732 -43.31 -6.21 5.73
CA ILE A 732 -42.89 -6.06 4.32
C ILE A 732 -43.04 -4.62 3.86
N GLN A 733 -44.15 -3.95 4.21
CA GLN A 733 -44.37 -2.55 3.85
C GLN A 733 -43.33 -1.62 4.49
N LEU A 734 -43.04 -1.79 5.78
CA LEU A 734 -42.00 -1.03 6.48
C LEU A 734 -40.64 -1.19 5.79
N ILE A 735 -40.19 -2.42 5.53
CA ILE A 735 -38.91 -2.68 4.86
C ILE A 735 -38.81 -1.97 3.51
N ILE A 736 -39.84 -2.07 2.65
CA ILE A 736 -39.79 -1.46 1.31
C ILE A 736 -39.85 0.07 1.38
N LEU A 737 -40.52 0.66 2.39
CA LEU A 737 -40.46 2.10 2.67
C LEU A 737 -39.08 2.54 3.17
N GLU A 738 -38.40 1.73 3.98
CA GLU A 738 -37.08 2.07 4.50
C GLU A 738 -35.98 1.88 3.46
N ILE A 739 -36.09 0.94 2.52
CA ILE A 739 -35.19 0.85 1.36
C ILE A 739 -35.30 2.14 0.52
N ASP A 740 -36.52 2.56 0.19
CA ASP A 740 -36.81 3.79 -0.59
C ASP A 740 -36.31 5.07 0.11
N GLN A 741 -36.40 5.15 1.45
CA GLN A 741 -35.90 6.29 2.22
C GLN A 741 -34.39 6.25 2.48
N CYS A 742 -33.79 5.06 2.65
CA CYS A 742 -32.38 4.90 3.01
C CYS A 742 -31.45 4.67 1.81
N VAL A 743 -31.97 4.54 0.57
CA VAL A 743 -31.15 4.38 -0.63
C VAL A 743 -30.11 5.51 -0.78
N VAL A 744 -30.46 6.72 -0.31
CA VAL A 744 -29.58 7.90 -0.27
C VAL A 744 -28.38 7.79 0.68
N MET A 745 -28.30 6.73 1.48
CA MET A 745 -27.18 6.43 2.38
C MET A 745 -26.17 5.45 1.78
N LEU A 746 -26.40 4.95 0.56
CA LEU A 746 -25.48 4.02 -0.11
C LEU A 746 -24.18 4.74 -0.53
N PRO A 747 -23.00 4.15 -0.30
CA PRO A 747 -21.75 4.60 -0.90
C PRO A 747 -21.85 4.68 -2.42
N ALA A 748 -21.33 5.75 -3.02
CA ALA A 748 -21.30 5.93 -4.47
C ALA A 748 -20.64 4.74 -5.20
N SER A 749 -19.64 4.08 -4.58
CA SER A 749 -18.99 2.89 -5.13
C SER A 749 -19.89 1.66 -5.23
N LEU A 750 -20.94 1.55 -4.39
CA LEU A 750 -21.99 0.54 -4.57
C LEU A 750 -22.99 0.94 -5.66
N CYS A 751 -23.37 2.22 -5.77
CA CYS A 751 -24.21 2.70 -6.88
C CYS A 751 -23.54 2.45 -8.25
N CYS A 752 -22.26 2.84 -8.40
CA CYS A 752 -21.47 2.58 -9.61
C CYS A 752 -21.36 1.09 -9.93
N LEU A 753 -21.19 0.22 -8.92
CA LEU A 753 -21.18 -1.23 -9.10
C LEU A 753 -22.53 -1.74 -9.63
N PHE A 754 -23.65 -1.34 -9.01
CA PHE A 754 -24.98 -1.83 -9.39
C PHE A 754 -25.40 -1.34 -10.79
N THR A 755 -25.09 -0.10 -11.13
CA THR A 755 -25.36 0.47 -12.45
C THR A 755 -24.49 -0.17 -13.53
N SER A 756 -23.23 -0.49 -13.23
CA SER A 756 -22.35 -1.25 -14.16
C SER A 756 -22.79 -2.70 -14.35
N LEU A 757 -23.22 -3.39 -13.27
CA LEU A 757 -23.75 -4.75 -13.34
C LEU A 757 -25.04 -4.82 -14.16
N ASP A 758 -26.00 -3.92 -13.92
CA ASP A 758 -27.28 -3.90 -14.65
C ASP A 758 -27.09 -3.44 -16.11
N SER A 759 -26.13 -2.55 -16.40
CA SER A 759 -25.67 -2.23 -17.77
C SER A 759 -25.13 -3.46 -18.50
N SER A 760 -24.26 -4.23 -17.85
CA SER A 760 -23.66 -5.45 -18.42
C SER A 760 -24.72 -6.52 -18.67
N CYS A 761 -25.65 -6.72 -17.72
CA CYS A 761 -26.79 -7.63 -17.90
C CYS A 761 -27.68 -7.22 -19.08
N LYS A 762 -27.93 -5.90 -19.26
CA LYS A 762 -28.68 -5.37 -20.41
C LYS A 762 -27.98 -5.67 -21.74
N GLN A 763 -26.66 -5.49 -21.82
CA GLN A 763 -25.86 -5.82 -23.01
C GLN A 763 -25.91 -7.32 -23.35
N GLN A 764 -25.90 -8.19 -22.34
CA GLN A 764 -25.98 -9.65 -22.52
C GLN A 764 -27.42 -10.18 -22.68
N GLY A 765 -28.44 -9.30 -22.69
CA GLY A 765 -29.85 -9.69 -22.83
C GLY A 765 -30.46 -10.39 -21.61
N ILE A 766 -29.75 -10.36 -20.47
CA ILE A 766 -30.15 -11.02 -19.21
C ILE A 766 -31.31 -10.25 -18.57
N LYS A 767 -32.29 -10.99 -18.04
CA LYS A 767 -33.47 -10.41 -17.40
C LYS A 767 -33.23 -10.24 -15.90
N THR A 768 -32.85 -9.05 -15.49
CA THR A 768 -32.64 -8.66 -14.09
C THR A 768 -33.98 -8.38 -13.38
N SER A 769 -34.01 -8.54 -12.05
CA SER A 769 -35.22 -8.27 -11.27
C SER A 769 -35.68 -6.82 -11.42
N HIS A 770 -36.95 -6.61 -11.82
CA HIS A 770 -37.58 -5.30 -12.00
C HIS A 770 -36.77 -4.27 -12.85
N LYS A 771 -35.80 -4.72 -13.66
CA LYS A 771 -34.77 -3.91 -14.35
C LYS A 771 -33.75 -3.20 -13.42
N CYS A 772 -33.45 -3.76 -12.26
CA CYS A 772 -32.48 -3.22 -11.31
C CYS A 772 -31.82 -4.34 -10.48
N VAL A 773 -30.60 -4.74 -10.83
CA VAL A 773 -29.78 -5.75 -10.10
C VAL A 773 -29.71 -5.47 -8.59
N ALA A 774 -29.66 -4.21 -8.16
CA ALA A 774 -29.55 -3.85 -6.75
C ALA A 774 -30.68 -4.43 -5.88
N LEU A 775 -31.92 -4.50 -6.39
CA LEU A 775 -33.06 -5.06 -5.64
C LEU A 775 -32.85 -6.55 -5.32
N GLN A 776 -32.19 -7.29 -6.20
CA GLN A 776 -31.84 -8.69 -5.98
C GLN A 776 -30.66 -8.85 -5.00
N ILE A 777 -29.67 -7.96 -5.06
CA ILE A 777 -28.55 -7.92 -4.11
C ILE A 777 -29.07 -7.59 -2.70
N PHE A 778 -29.96 -6.60 -2.55
CA PHE A 778 -30.62 -6.29 -1.28
C PHE A 778 -31.46 -7.46 -0.79
N ALA A 779 -32.19 -8.15 -1.68
CA ALA A 779 -33.01 -9.31 -1.34
C ALA A 779 -32.18 -10.45 -0.69
N TRP A 780 -31.03 -10.80 -1.27
CA TRP A 780 -30.13 -11.79 -0.65
C TRP A 780 -29.53 -11.28 0.67
N ALA A 781 -29.00 -10.05 0.70
CA ALA A 781 -28.40 -9.48 1.91
C ALA A 781 -29.39 -9.47 3.10
N MET A 782 -30.64 -9.07 2.83
CA MET A 782 -31.72 -9.11 3.82
C MET A 782 -32.12 -10.54 4.20
N TRP A 783 -32.23 -11.46 3.24
CA TRP A 783 -32.57 -12.85 3.52
C TRP A 783 -31.53 -13.50 4.44
N LEU A 784 -30.24 -13.27 4.19
CA LEU A 784 -29.13 -13.74 5.01
C LEU A 784 -29.13 -13.10 6.40
N ARG A 785 -29.34 -11.78 6.51
CA ARG A 785 -29.40 -11.08 7.80
C ARG A 785 -30.57 -11.55 8.66
N LEU A 786 -31.76 -11.72 8.07
CA LEU A 786 -32.95 -12.20 8.78
C LEU A 786 -32.86 -13.69 9.13
N SER A 787 -32.29 -14.52 8.27
CA SER A 787 -32.04 -15.95 8.56
C SER A 787 -30.99 -16.12 9.66
N GLY A 788 -29.90 -15.35 9.60
CA GLY A 788 -28.88 -15.31 10.65
C GLY A 788 -29.43 -14.82 11.98
N PHE A 789 -30.29 -13.79 11.99
CA PHE A 789 -31.03 -13.37 13.18
C PHE A 789 -31.92 -14.50 13.72
N SER A 790 -32.67 -15.16 12.83
CA SER A 790 -33.54 -16.30 13.16
C SER A 790 -32.78 -17.48 13.79
N GLY A 791 -31.56 -17.77 13.33
CA GLY A 791 -30.69 -18.81 13.92
C GLY A 791 -30.08 -18.42 15.27
N HIS A 792 -29.89 -17.13 15.54
CA HIS A 792 -29.44 -16.68 16.87
C HIS A 792 -30.55 -16.75 17.94
N LEU A 793 -31.82 -16.81 17.55
CA LEU A 793 -32.93 -17.03 18.49
C LEU A 793 -32.83 -18.42 19.16
N ASP A 794 -32.34 -19.44 18.44
CA ASP A 794 -32.14 -20.79 19.00
C ASP A 794 -31.10 -20.78 20.15
N LYS A 795 -30.13 -19.85 20.13
CA LYS A 795 -29.12 -19.68 21.19
C LYS A 795 -29.66 -18.92 22.43
N LEU A 796 -30.86 -18.35 22.36
CA LEU A 796 -31.48 -17.57 23.46
C LEU A 796 -32.51 -18.37 24.29
N GLY A 797 -32.69 -19.66 23.99
CA GLY A 797 -33.48 -20.59 24.80
C GLY A 797 -35.01 -20.34 24.74
N PRO A 798 -35.78 -20.86 25.73
CA PRO A 798 -37.25 -20.93 25.67
C PRO A 798 -37.97 -19.58 25.81
N ILE A 799 -37.24 -18.46 25.76
CA ILE A 799 -37.77 -17.09 25.85
C ILE A 799 -38.58 -16.72 24.59
N ILE A 800 -38.33 -17.38 23.46
CA ILE A 800 -38.92 -17.03 22.16
C ILE A 800 -39.67 -18.24 21.56
N LYS A 801 -40.94 -18.04 21.19
CA LYS A 801 -41.78 -19.08 20.57
C LYS A 801 -41.21 -19.52 19.21
N ALA A 802 -41.23 -20.82 18.92
CA ALA A 802 -40.88 -21.38 17.61
C ALA A 802 -41.72 -20.80 16.45
N GLU A 803 -42.95 -20.36 16.75
CA GLU A 803 -43.82 -19.61 15.83
C GLU A 803 -43.16 -18.31 15.32
N SER A 804 -42.43 -17.58 16.16
CA SER A 804 -41.72 -16.36 15.77
C SER A 804 -40.58 -16.63 14.79
N ARG A 805 -39.88 -17.76 14.94
CA ARG A 805 -38.85 -18.26 14.01
C ARG A 805 -39.46 -18.57 12.63
N ALA A 806 -40.56 -19.33 12.60
CA ALA A 806 -41.27 -19.64 11.35
C ALA A 806 -41.79 -18.38 10.64
N ASN A 807 -42.30 -17.39 11.41
CA ASN A 807 -42.72 -16.09 10.87
C ASN A 807 -41.54 -15.27 10.32
N MET A 808 -40.36 -15.29 10.96
CA MET A 808 -39.18 -14.58 10.47
C MET A 808 -38.65 -15.15 9.15
N MET A 809 -38.58 -16.48 9.03
CA MET A 809 -38.23 -17.14 7.75
C MET A 809 -39.29 -16.87 6.67
N THR A 810 -40.57 -16.96 7.01
CA THR A 810 -41.67 -16.61 6.08
C THR A 810 -41.58 -15.17 5.60
N LEU A 811 -41.19 -14.23 6.46
CA LEU A 811 -40.92 -12.83 6.10
C LEU A 811 -39.74 -12.72 5.13
N ALA A 812 -38.60 -13.33 5.45
CA ALA A 812 -37.40 -13.32 4.62
C ALA A 812 -37.65 -13.91 3.22
N ASP A 813 -38.26 -15.09 3.13
CA ASP A 813 -38.61 -15.74 1.86
C ASP A 813 -39.61 -14.90 1.06
N SER A 814 -40.61 -14.31 1.73
CA SER A 814 -41.60 -13.46 1.05
C SER A 814 -40.98 -12.19 0.49
N LEU A 815 -40.08 -11.55 1.25
CA LEU A 815 -39.31 -10.39 0.78
C LEU A 815 -38.46 -10.74 -0.44
N PHE A 816 -37.74 -11.86 -0.40
CA PHE A 816 -36.92 -12.31 -1.53
C PHE A 816 -37.77 -12.48 -2.80
N HIS A 817 -38.90 -13.20 -2.73
CA HIS A 817 -39.73 -13.42 -3.91
C HIS A 817 -40.44 -12.13 -4.39
N ILE A 818 -40.72 -11.16 -3.53
CA ILE A 818 -41.24 -9.83 -3.93
C ILE A 818 -40.16 -9.03 -4.68
N LEU A 819 -38.95 -8.98 -4.13
CA LEU A 819 -37.84 -8.18 -4.65
C LEU A 819 -37.11 -8.81 -5.86
N VAL A 820 -37.22 -10.12 -6.06
CA VAL A 820 -36.55 -10.86 -7.16
C VAL A 820 -37.52 -11.34 -8.25
N TYR A 821 -38.68 -11.87 -7.87
CA TYR A 821 -39.62 -12.50 -8.82
C TYR A 821 -40.89 -11.69 -9.08
N GLY A 822 -41.30 -10.84 -8.14
CA GLY A 822 -42.61 -10.20 -8.15
C GLY A 822 -43.73 -11.25 -8.25
N LYS A 823 -44.40 -11.31 -9.40
CA LYS A 823 -45.49 -12.27 -9.69
C LYS A 823 -45.03 -13.36 -10.67
N GLY A 824 -44.03 -14.14 -10.28
CA GLY A 824 -43.54 -15.32 -11.02
C GLY A 824 -44.29 -16.62 -10.66
N PRO A 825 -44.02 -17.73 -11.37
CA PRO A 825 -44.57 -19.05 -11.02
C PRO A 825 -44.04 -19.58 -9.68
N ASN A 826 -42.81 -19.18 -9.31
CA ASN A 826 -42.13 -19.62 -8.09
C ASN A 826 -42.53 -18.77 -6.85
N THR A 827 -43.31 -17.69 -7.02
CA THR A 827 -43.65 -16.78 -5.90
C THR A 827 -44.63 -17.45 -4.91
N PRO A 828 -44.31 -17.56 -3.61
CA PRO A 828 -45.20 -18.12 -2.59
C PRO A 828 -46.57 -17.42 -2.53
N LYS A 829 -47.63 -18.18 -2.23
CA LYS A 829 -49.04 -17.71 -2.25
C LYS A 829 -49.29 -16.41 -1.46
N PHE A 830 -48.57 -16.19 -0.35
CA PHE A 830 -48.64 -14.96 0.44
C PHE A 830 -48.00 -13.76 -0.29
N ALA A 831 -46.74 -13.90 -0.72
CA ALA A 831 -46.03 -12.90 -1.53
C ALA A 831 -46.78 -12.56 -2.83
N ALA A 832 -47.30 -13.57 -3.54
CA ALA A 832 -48.08 -13.37 -4.77
C ALA A 832 -49.38 -12.57 -4.53
N LYS A 833 -50.04 -12.77 -3.37
CA LYS A 833 -51.19 -11.94 -2.96
C LYS A 833 -50.74 -10.52 -2.62
N PHE A 834 -49.63 -10.34 -1.89
CA PHE A 834 -49.07 -9.03 -1.55
C PHE A 834 -48.74 -8.21 -2.80
N VAL A 835 -48.05 -8.80 -3.78
CA VAL A 835 -47.72 -8.13 -5.07
C VAL A 835 -48.98 -7.77 -5.84
N LYS A 836 -50.02 -8.61 -5.84
CA LYS A 836 -51.31 -8.27 -6.48
C LYS A 836 -51.99 -7.09 -5.79
N SER A 837 -51.98 -7.03 -4.46
CA SER A 837 -52.64 -5.96 -3.68
C SER A 837 -51.90 -4.62 -3.69
N ASN A 838 -50.58 -4.61 -3.85
CA ASN A 838 -49.73 -3.40 -3.72
C ASN A 838 -49.03 -3.01 -5.03
N LYS A 839 -49.53 -3.47 -6.20
CA LYS A 839 -48.81 -3.41 -7.49
C LYS A 839 -48.26 -2.02 -7.83
N GLU A 840 -49.11 -0.99 -7.87
CA GLU A 840 -48.72 0.36 -8.30
C GLU A 840 -47.75 1.02 -7.31
N TRP A 841 -47.97 0.81 -6.02
CA TRP A 841 -47.08 1.24 -4.94
C TRP A 841 -45.69 0.58 -5.03
N LEU A 842 -45.63 -0.73 -5.31
CA LEU A 842 -44.36 -1.43 -5.55
C LEU A 842 -43.64 -0.87 -6.79
N GLN A 843 -44.37 -0.64 -7.89
CA GLN A 843 -43.78 -0.07 -9.10
C GLN A 843 -43.20 1.33 -8.86
N LEU A 844 -43.90 2.19 -8.12
CA LEU A 844 -43.40 3.52 -7.73
C LEU A 844 -42.14 3.41 -6.86
N LYS A 845 -42.16 2.56 -5.82
CA LYS A 845 -41.00 2.41 -4.90
C LYS A 845 -39.78 1.83 -5.58
N PHE A 846 -39.95 0.81 -6.43
CA PHE A 846 -38.82 0.26 -7.20
C PHE A 846 -38.30 1.26 -8.26
N GLN A 847 -39.17 2.09 -8.85
CA GLN A 847 -38.75 3.14 -9.76
C GLN A 847 -37.93 4.22 -9.06
N ASN A 848 -38.34 4.66 -7.85
CA ASN A 848 -37.57 5.61 -7.02
C ASN A 848 -36.16 5.07 -6.71
N ILE A 849 -36.08 3.86 -6.15
CA ILE A 849 -34.82 3.18 -5.79
C ILE A 849 -33.92 3.05 -7.03
N SER A 850 -34.50 2.63 -8.16
CA SER A 850 -33.74 2.51 -9.41
C SER A 850 -33.29 3.87 -9.97
N SER A 851 -34.08 4.94 -9.84
CA SER A 851 -33.70 6.26 -10.35
C SER A 851 -32.56 6.90 -9.57
N TYR A 852 -32.46 6.63 -8.26
CA TYR A 852 -31.31 7.10 -7.47
C TYR A 852 -30.03 6.31 -7.82
N ILE A 853 -30.12 4.98 -7.91
CA ILE A 853 -28.93 4.15 -8.21
C ILE A 853 -28.38 4.45 -9.62
N TRP A 854 -29.24 4.80 -10.57
CA TRP A 854 -28.89 5.24 -11.93
C TRP A 854 -28.59 6.75 -12.05
N ASP A 855 -28.48 7.49 -10.93
CA ASP A 855 -28.10 8.91 -10.96
C ASP A 855 -26.61 9.05 -11.35
N GLU A 856 -26.36 9.74 -12.47
CA GLU A 856 -25.01 9.99 -13.00
C GLU A 856 -24.13 10.78 -12.02
N SER A 857 -24.72 11.48 -11.03
CA SER A 857 -23.99 12.16 -9.96
C SER A 857 -23.21 11.23 -9.03
N HIS A 858 -23.43 9.91 -9.08
CA HIS A 858 -22.59 8.93 -8.38
C HIS A 858 -21.25 8.66 -9.09
N GLY A 859 -21.17 8.93 -10.39
CA GLY A 859 -20.01 8.67 -11.23
C GLY A 859 -19.52 9.90 -11.99
N VAL A 860 -19.68 11.11 -11.43
CA VAL A 860 -19.32 12.37 -12.10
C VAL A 860 -17.88 12.33 -12.61
N ALA A 861 -17.74 12.27 -13.94
CA ALA A 861 -16.47 12.42 -14.62
C ALA A 861 -16.02 13.90 -14.59
N GLY A 862 -14.72 14.13 -14.39
CA GLY A 862 -14.16 15.47 -14.27
C GLY A 862 -12.64 15.46 -14.16
N ALA A 863 -11.98 14.77 -15.09
CA ALA A 863 -10.61 14.24 -15.03
C ALA A 863 -10.42 13.15 -13.95
N ASP A 864 -9.68 12.11 -14.30
CA ASP A 864 -8.93 11.34 -13.30
C ASP A 864 -7.91 12.31 -12.68
N VAL A 865 -7.82 12.37 -11.35
CA VAL A 865 -6.93 13.32 -10.64
C VAL A 865 -5.44 13.11 -10.99
N THR A 866 -5.10 11.99 -11.62
CA THR A 866 -3.76 11.63 -12.09
C THR A 866 -3.58 11.74 -13.61
N GLU A 867 -4.65 11.97 -14.40
CA GLU A 867 -4.60 12.13 -15.86
C GLU A 867 -3.87 13.43 -16.26
N GLY A 868 -2.76 13.28 -16.98
CA GLY A 868 -1.89 14.42 -17.33
C GLY A 868 -1.20 15.07 -16.13
N ALA A 869 -1.27 14.47 -14.94
CA ALA A 869 -0.54 14.92 -13.76
C ALA A 869 0.96 14.61 -13.88
N THR A 870 1.78 15.21 -13.02
CA THR A 870 3.19 14.81 -12.89
C THR A 870 3.31 13.56 -12.02
N ASN A 871 4.28 12.68 -12.34
CA ASN A 871 4.64 11.51 -11.51
C ASN A 871 4.66 11.85 -10.00
N ILE A 872 5.27 12.99 -9.63
CA ILE A 872 5.40 13.44 -8.24
C ILE A 872 4.04 13.75 -7.59
N PHE A 873 3.11 14.39 -8.32
CA PHE A 873 1.76 14.64 -7.81
C PHE A 873 0.99 13.33 -7.63
N THR A 874 1.10 12.42 -8.61
CA THR A 874 0.53 11.08 -8.58
C THR A 874 1.03 10.27 -7.37
N ASP A 875 2.34 10.28 -7.09
CA ASP A 875 2.94 9.67 -5.89
C ASP A 875 2.29 10.20 -4.59
N HIS A 876 2.01 11.51 -4.49
CA HIS A 876 1.37 12.12 -3.32
C HIS A 876 -0.12 11.75 -3.19
N ILE A 877 -0.86 11.69 -4.30
CA ILE A 877 -2.27 11.27 -4.31
C ILE A 877 -2.39 9.83 -3.81
N TYR A 878 -1.62 8.89 -4.35
CA TYR A 878 -1.67 7.51 -3.87
C TYR A 878 -1.17 7.33 -2.43
N SER A 879 -0.22 8.15 -1.98
CA SER A 879 0.18 8.20 -0.56
C SER A 879 -0.95 8.68 0.37
N PHE A 880 -1.76 9.65 -0.06
CA PHE A 880 -2.94 10.09 0.68
C PHE A 880 -4.06 9.03 0.68
N LEU A 881 -4.30 8.38 -0.46
CA LEU A 881 -5.26 7.27 -0.57
C LEU A 881 -4.88 6.10 0.34
N ALA A 882 -3.59 5.74 0.38
CA ALA A 882 -3.06 4.72 1.28
C ALA A 882 -3.33 5.05 2.76
N SER A 883 -3.05 6.29 3.20
CA SER A 883 -3.38 6.74 4.56
C SER A 883 -4.88 6.63 4.86
N SER A 884 -5.74 7.10 3.93
CA SER A 884 -7.20 7.00 4.08
C SER A 884 -7.73 5.56 4.14
N ILE A 885 -7.00 4.58 3.59
CA ILE A 885 -7.29 3.16 3.74
C ILE A 885 -6.81 2.67 5.11
N LEU A 886 -5.56 2.98 5.48
CA LEU A 886 -4.92 2.57 6.75
C LEU A 886 -5.68 3.04 8.00
N ASP A 887 -6.26 4.24 7.99
CA ASP A 887 -7.07 4.81 9.08
C ASP A 887 -8.38 4.03 9.36
N SER A 888 -8.76 3.09 8.50
CA SER A 888 -9.98 2.28 8.66
C SER A 888 -9.76 1.03 9.52
N LYS A 889 -10.82 0.55 10.20
CA LYS A 889 -10.77 -0.53 11.21
C LYS A 889 -10.11 -1.86 10.80
N LYS A 890 -9.93 -2.11 9.50
CA LYS A 890 -9.20 -3.27 8.93
C LYS A 890 -8.22 -2.87 7.82
N GLY A 891 -7.92 -1.58 7.66
CA GLY A 891 -7.14 -1.05 6.55
C GLY A 891 -5.76 -1.67 6.44
N PHE A 892 -5.04 -1.71 7.57
CA PHE A 892 -3.72 -2.33 7.67
C PHE A 892 -3.77 -3.84 7.43
N GLU A 893 -4.68 -4.58 8.07
CA GLU A 893 -4.85 -6.03 7.88
C GLU A 893 -5.06 -6.39 6.40
N HIS A 894 -5.95 -5.67 5.72
CA HIS A 894 -6.28 -5.91 4.32
C HIS A 894 -5.14 -5.51 3.37
N LEU A 895 -4.53 -4.35 3.55
CA LEU A 895 -3.36 -3.97 2.73
C LEU A 895 -2.18 -4.92 2.95
N GLN A 896 -1.95 -5.40 4.18
CA GLN A 896 -0.90 -6.35 4.49
C GLN A 896 -1.15 -7.73 3.85
N CYS A 897 -2.38 -8.26 3.93
CA CYS A 897 -2.78 -9.50 3.26
C CYS A 897 -2.47 -9.47 1.75
N LEU A 898 -2.87 -8.38 1.07
CA LEU A 898 -2.58 -8.20 -0.34
C LEU A 898 -1.09 -7.97 -0.62
N ASN A 899 -0.36 -7.34 0.30
CA ASN A 899 1.08 -7.16 0.18
C ASN A 899 1.84 -8.49 0.19
N HIS A 900 1.48 -9.39 1.11
CA HIS A 900 2.03 -10.75 1.16
C HIS A 900 1.70 -11.50 -0.13
N LEU A 901 0.44 -11.49 -0.58
CA LEU A 901 0.01 -12.16 -1.81
C LEU A 901 0.79 -11.66 -3.05
N VAL A 902 0.98 -10.35 -3.19
CA VAL A 902 1.72 -9.77 -4.33
C VAL A 902 3.22 -10.07 -4.24
N ARG A 903 3.83 -10.05 -3.04
CA ARG A 903 5.24 -10.43 -2.87
C ARG A 903 5.47 -11.92 -3.13
N ALA A 904 4.62 -12.79 -2.60
CA ALA A 904 4.68 -14.25 -2.80
C ALA A 904 4.50 -14.66 -4.28
N ASN A 905 3.81 -13.84 -5.08
CA ASN A 905 3.58 -14.07 -6.51
C ASN A 905 4.35 -13.10 -7.42
N GLY A 906 5.35 -12.36 -6.92
CA GLY A 906 5.97 -11.24 -7.65
C GLY A 906 6.47 -11.59 -9.05
N GLN A 907 7.32 -12.62 -9.16
CA GLN A 907 7.83 -13.09 -10.46
C GLN A 907 6.71 -13.63 -11.37
N TRP A 908 5.71 -14.32 -10.82
CA TRP A 908 4.57 -14.82 -11.59
C TRP A 908 3.72 -13.68 -12.18
N LEU A 909 3.48 -12.62 -11.40
CA LEU A 909 2.75 -11.42 -11.83
C LEU A 909 3.48 -10.70 -12.97
N LEU A 910 4.82 -10.63 -12.89
CA LEU A 910 5.66 -10.05 -13.94
C LEU A 910 5.64 -10.89 -15.22
N GLU A 911 5.64 -12.22 -15.11
CA GLU A 911 5.47 -13.13 -16.25
C GLU A 911 4.08 -13.03 -16.91
N GLN A 912 3.02 -12.62 -16.20
CA GLN A 912 1.70 -12.37 -16.82
C GLN A 912 1.69 -11.14 -17.75
N MET A 913 2.73 -10.28 -17.73
CA MET A 913 2.79 -9.07 -18.57
C MET A 913 3.54 -9.29 -19.90
N ASP A 914 4.13 -10.47 -20.12
CA ASP A 914 4.89 -10.88 -21.34
C ASP A 914 6.01 -9.90 -21.79
N ILE A 915 6.54 -9.10 -20.86
CA ILE A 915 7.68 -8.20 -21.12
C ILE A 915 8.98 -9.00 -21.10
N GLN A 916 9.62 -9.14 -22.26
CA GLN A 916 10.94 -9.78 -22.35
C GLN A 916 12.03 -8.91 -21.69
N PRO A 917 12.96 -9.50 -20.92
CA PRO A 917 14.08 -8.78 -20.31
C PRO A 917 15.09 -8.28 -21.36
N PRO A 918 15.99 -7.34 -21.02
CA PRO A 918 17.03 -6.84 -21.92
C PRO A 918 17.93 -7.94 -22.52
N VAL A 919 18.20 -8.98 -21.73
CA VAL A 919 19.08 -10.10 -22.10
C VAL A 919 18.24 -11.36 -22.30
N VAL A 920 17.77 -11.57 -23.53
CA VAL A 920 17.08 -12.81 -23.90
C VAL A 920 18.11 -13.93 -23.99
N VAL A 921 18.14 -14.80 -22.99
CA VAL A 921 18.98 -16.01 -23.02
C VAL A 921 18.46 -16.95 -24.11
N PRO A 922 19.25 -17.29 -25.15
CA PRO A 922 18.84 -18.30 -26.11
C PRO A 922 18.64 -19.63 -25.37
N SER A 923 17.43 -20.18 -25.44
CA SER A 923 17.22 -21.56 -24.97
C SER A 923 18.07 -22.48 -25.83
N SER A 924 18.91 -23.28 -25.17
CA SER A 924 19.82 -24.27 -25.75
C SER A 924 19.21 -24.95 -26.98
N GLY A 925 19.85 -24.78 -28.13
CA GLY A 925 19.23 -25.05 -29.44
C GLY A 925 18.89 -26.51 -29.72
N HIS A 926 18.10 -26.70 -30.77
CA HIS A 926 17.73 -28.00 -31.37
C HIS A 926 16.80 -28.91 -30.54
N GLY A 927 15.70 -28.33 -30.03
CA GLY A 927 14.43 -29.05 -29.89
C GLY A 927 13.44 -28.60 -30.97
N THR A 928 12.60 -29.51 -31.48
CA THR A 928 11.48 -29.15 -32.37
C THR A 928 10.41 -28.33 -31.64
N SER A 929 9.53 -27.65 -32.39
CA SER A 929 8.57 -26.66 -31.87
C SER A 929 7.35 -27.27 -31.12
N THR A 930 7.59 -28.27 -30.27
CA THR A 930 6.58 -28.99 -29.48
C THR A 930 6.82 -28.87 -27.98
N ASP A 931 8.07 -28.82 -27.52
CA ASP A 931 8.41 -29.00 -26.10
C ASP A 931 8.55 -27.67 -25.35
N ARG A 932 7.50 -26.84 -25.36
CA ARG A 932 7.43 -25.62 -24.52
C ARG A 932 6.97 -25.88 -23.08
N ASP A 933 6.41 -27.05 -22.78
CA ASP A 933 5.73 -27.33 -21.50
C ASP A 933 6.65 -27.93 -20.40
N GLY A 934 7.96 -28.11 -20.67
CA GLY A 934 8.88 -28.86 -19.80
C GLY A 934 9.68 -28.08 -18.75
N LYS A 935 9.53 -26.75 -18.63
CA LYS A 935 10.23 -25.93 -17.60
C LYS A 935 9.23 -25.35 -16.62
N ASN A 936 9.48 -25.51 -15.31
CA ASN A 936 8.64 -25.10 -14.18
C ASN A 936 7.84 -23.82 -14.43
N LYS A 937 6.62 -23.97 -14.94
CA LYS A 937 5.69 -22.87 -15.16
C LYS A 937 5.23 -22.39 -13.80
N LEU A 938 5.58 -21.16 -13.43
CA LEU A 938 5.23 -20.65 -12.11
C LEU A 938 3.71 -20.71 -11.92
N SER A 939 3.30 -21.28 -10.79
CA SER A 939 1.91 -21.37 -10.37
C SER A 939 1.59 -20.21 -9.44
N PHE A 940 0.48 -19.51 -9.67
CA PHE A 940 -0.07 -18.59 -8.67
C PHE A 940 -0.36 -19.35 -7.37
N LYS A 941 0.17 -18.85 -6.26
CA LYS A 941 -0.02 -19.41 -4.91
C LYS A 941 -0.90 -18.46 -4.10
N LEU A 942 -1.97 -18.96 -3.50
CA LEU A 942 -2.83 -18.20 -2.60
C LEU A 942 -2.22 -18.12 -1.18
N ASP A 943 -0.94 -17.76 -1.09
CA ASP A 943 -0.24 -17.61 0.19
C ASP A 943 -0.43 -16.19 0.72
N ILE A 944 -1.14 -16.09 1.84
CA ILE A 944 -1.38 -14.84 2.58
C ILE A 944 -0.60 -14.77 3.91
N SER A 945 0.19 -15.81 4.20
CA SER A 945 0.90 -15.98 5.47
C SER A 945 1.80 -14.78 5.76
N PRO A 946 1.93 -14.33 7.01
CA PRO A 946 3.00 -13.42 7.38
C PRO A 946 4.35 -14.10 7.10
N GLN A 947 5.11 -13.57 6.15
CA GLN A 947 6.49 -13.98 5.93
C GLN A 947 7.32 -13.48 7.13
N ASP A 948 7.55 -14.38 8.09
CA ASP A 948 7.95 -14.06 9.45
C ASP A 948 9.14 -13.09 9.54
N ALA A 949 8.89 -11.94 10.19
CA ALA A 949 9.83 -10.87 10.58
C ALA A 949 10.71 -10.25 9.47
N ASN A 950 10.78 -10.82 8.27
CA ASN A 950 11.69 -10.41 7.21
C ASN A 950 10.94 -9.76 6.05
N LEU A 951 10.59 -8.48 6.22
CA LEU A 951 10.20 -7.54 5.14
C LEU A 951 11.38 -7.24 4.19
N GLY A 952 12.06 -8.28 3.72
CA GLY A 952 13.46 -8.28 3.30
C GLY A 952 14.06 -9.67 3.42
N GLY A 953 13.25 -10.72 3.25
CA GLY A 953 13.70 -12.10 3.12
C GLY A 953 14.41 -12.31 1.80
N PHE A 954 15.61 -11.73 1.67
CA PHE A 954 16.56 -12.15 0.66
C PHE A 954 16.91 -13.61 0.94
N ASP A 955 16.78 -14.48 -0.07
CA ASP A 955 17.44 -15.78 -0.07
C ASP A 955 18.90 -15.56 0.33
N SER A 956 19.37 -16.30 1.34
CA SER A 956 20.62 -16.01 2.03
C SER A 956 21.76 -15.81 1.04
N PHE A 957 22.27 -14.56 0.94
CA PHE A 957 23.09 -14.09 -0.18
C PHE A 957 24.16 -15.10 -0.57
N ASN A 958 23.93 -15.80 -1.69
CA ASN A 958 24.77 -16.91 -2.12
C ASN A 958 25.79 -16.37 -3.13
N PRO A 959 27.08 -16.20 -2.76
CA PRO A 959 28.04 -15.49 -3.61
C PRO A 959 28.22 -16.14 -4.99
N ILE A 960 28.17 -17.47 -5.03
CA ILE A 960 28.38 -18.28 -6.24
C ILE A 960 27.22 -18.09 -7.25
N GLN A 961 26.00 -17.96 -6.74
CA GLN A 961 24.83 -17.68 -7.58
C GLN A 961 24.76 -16.20 -7.98
N GLU A 962 24.98 -15.29 -7.05
CA GLU A 962 24.81 -13.84 -7.28
C GLU A 962 25.89 -13.23 -8.18
N MET A 963 27.11 -13.80 -8.20
CA MET A 963 28.18 -13.40 -9.12
C MET A 963 27.81 -13.59 -10.61
N ASN A 964 26.85 -14.47 -10.89
CA ASN A 964 26.46 -14.87 -12.24
C ASN A 964 25.04 -14.37 -12.61
N LYS A 965 24.57 -13.26 -12.03
CA LYS A 965 23.24 -12.68 -12.30
C LYS A 965 23.25 -11.17 -12.58
N ILE A 966 22.36 -10.73 -13.46
CA ILE A 966 21.93 -9.34 -13.72
C ILE A 966 20.42 -9.30 -13.44
N GLY A 967 20.01 -8.66 -12.35
CA GLY A 967 18.64 -8.82 -11.84
C GLY A 967 18.34 -10.28 -11.50
N ASP A 968 17.24 -10.81 -12.03
CA ASP A 968 16.89 -12.24 -12.00
C ASP A 968 17.47 -13.03 -13.19
N SER A 969 17.97 -12.33 -14.22
CA SER A 969 18.56 -12.96 -15.41
C SER A 969 20.00 -13.40 -15.15
N PRO A 970 20.54 -14.42 -15.84
CA PRO A 970 21.94 -14.78 -15.72
C PRO A 970 22.86 -13.74 -16.39
N PHE A 971 24.07 -13.57 -15.87
CA PHE A 971 25.14 -12.77 -16.49
C PHE A 971 25.72 -13.57 -17.67
N SER A 972 25.00 -13.61 -18.79
CA SER A 972 25.41 -14.34 -20.00
C SER A 972 26.37 -13.51 -20.85
N GLN A 973 27.65 -13.91 -20.85
CA GLN A 973 28.71 -13.29 -21.67
C GLN A 973 28.32 -13.29 -23.16
N GLN A 974 27.87 -14.44 -23.69
CA GLN A 974 27.39 -14.57 -25.07
C GLN A 974 26.29 -13.55 -25.40
N ALA A 975 25.27 -13.43 -24.55
CA ALA A 975 24.14 -12.54 -24.85
C ALA A 975 24.50 -11.04 -24.72
N ILE A 976 25.50 -10.70 -23.90
CA ILE A 976 26.10 -9.34 -23.85
C ILE A 976 26.86 -9.05 -25.15
N MET A 977 27.61 -10.03 -25.68
CA MET A 977 28.38 -9.88 -26.92
C MET A 977 27.49 -9.81 -28.18
N GLU A 978 26.43 -10.62 -28.21
CA GLU A 978 25.43 -10.66 -29.27
C GLU A 978 24.45 -9.47 -29.24
N PHE A 979 24.40 -8.69 -28.14
CA PHE A 979 23.49 -7.56 -27.97
C PHE A 979 23.61 -6.54 -29.11
N ARG A 980 22.52 -6.30 -29.84
CA ARG A 980 22.53 -5.54 -31.10
C ARG A 980 22.08 -4.10 -30.90
N PHE A 981 22.95 -3.16 -31.22
CA PHE A 981 22.59 -1.75 -31.39
C PHE A 981 22.32 -1.44 -32.86
N ASP A 982 21.25 -0.70 -33.15
CA ASP A 982 21.15 0.02 -34.42
C ASP A 982 22.08 1.23 -34.36
N TRP A 983 23.31 1.04 -34.85
CA TRP A 983 24.31 2.09 -34.91
C TRP A 983 23.87 3.29 -35.75
N VAL A 984 23.01 3.11 -36.76
CA VAL A 984 22.56 4.25 -37.60
C VAL A 984 21.59 5.11 -36.79
N ALA A 985 20.56 4.48 -36.21
CA ALA A 985 19.60 5.19 -35.37
C ALA A 985 20.28 5.84 -34.15
N LEU A 986 21.17 5.11 -33.45
CA LEU A 986 21.93 5.63 -32.30
C LEU A 986 22.82 6.81 -32.70
N LEU A 987 23.59 6.71 -33.80
CA LEU A 987 24.43 7.81 -34.29
C LEU A 987 23.63 8.99 -34.88
N THR A 988 22.32 8.85 -35.14
CA THR A 988 21.43 9.98 -35.45
C THR A 988 20.71 10.57 -34.23
N SER A 989 20.45 9.79 -33.19
CA SER A 989 19.76 10.21 -31.96
C SER A 989 20.57 11.22 -31.13
N ASP A 990 19.92 12.07 -30.33
CA ASP A 990 20.65 13.00 -29.45
C ASP A 990 21.47 12.23 -28.41
N LEU A 991 22.80 12.37 -28.48
CA LEU A 991 23.77 11.71 -27.60
C LEU A 991 24.12 12.56 -26.37
N GLY A 992 23.56 13.78 -26.23
CA GLY A 992 23.87 14.70 -25.13
C GLY A 992 25.30 15.29 -25.16
N LEU A 993 26.12 14.95 -26.16
CA LEU A 993 27.50 15.40 -26.28
C LEU A 993 27.60 16.83 -26.84
N SER A 994 28.54 17.61 -26.31
CA SER A 994 29.00 18.84 -26.96
C SER A 994 29.92 18.51 -28.15
N ARG A 995 30.08 19.45 -29.11
CA ARG A 995 31.04 19.28 -30.23
C ARG A 995 32.47 18.98 -29.73
N ALA A 996 32.87 19.54 -28.59
CA ALA A 996 34.17 19.29 -27.98
C ALA A 996 34.27 17.88 -27.37
N ALA A 997 33.23 17.40 -26.67
CA ALA A 997 33.19 16.03 -26.14
C ALA A 997 33.18 14.98 -27.26
N PHE A 998 32.41 15.23 -28.33
CA PHE A 998 32.44 14.39 -29.54
C PHE A 998 33.83 14.37 -30.20
N ARG A 999 34.48 15.53 -30.38
CA ARG A 999 35.86 15.62 -30.92
C ARG A 999 36.85 14.82 -30.06
N HIS A 1000 36.75 14.91 -28.73
CA HIS A 1000 37.61 14.16 -27.82
C HIS A 1000 37.42 12.64 -27.93
N LEU A 1001 36.16 12.17 -27.90
CA LEU A 1001 35.85 10.75 -28.08
C LEU A 1001 36.26 10.22 -29.47
N LEU A 1002 36.15 11.05 -30.51
CA LEU A 1002 36.60 10.72 -31.86
C LEU A 1002 38.13 10.52 -31.91
N MET A 1003 38.91 11.38 -31.24
CA MET A 1003 40.39 11.24 -31.12
C MET A 1003 40.85 10.02 -30.31
N ASN A 1004 39.95 9.34 -29.61
CA ASN A 1004 40.27 8.14 -28.84
C ASN A 1004 40.11 6.85 -29.66
N ARG A 1005 39.38 6.88 -30.78
CA ARG A 1005 39.25 5.75 -31.71
C ARG A 1005 40.59 5.26 -32.26
N TYR A 1006 40.71 3.96 -32.55
CA TYR A 1006 41.95 3.40 -33.12
C TYR A 1006 42.28 4.01 -34.50
N GLU A 1007 41.27 4.21 -35.38
CA GLU A 1007 41.51 4.73 -36.73
C GLU A 1007 42.03 6.17 -36.74
N MET A 1008 41.82 6.90 -35.64
CA MET A 1008 42.18 8.31 -35.53
C MET A 1008 43.59 8.52 -34.96
N GLN A 1009 44.25 7.48 -34.47
CA GLN A 1009 45.62 7.54 -33.94
C GLN A 1009 46.65 7.74 -35.08
N GLU A 1010 47.91 7.99 -34.72
CA GLU A 1010 48.97 8.33 -35.68
C GLU A 1010 49.52 7.08 -36.38
N ASP A 1011 49.87 6.03 -35.63
CA ASP A 1011 50.40 4.75 -36.14
C ASP A 1011 49.30 3.74 -36.53
N ALA A 1012 48.10 4.20 -36.90
CA ALA A 1012 46.95 3.34 -37.14
C ALA A 1012 47.06 2.57 -38.48
N THR A 1013 47.03 1.23 -38.43
CA THR A 1013 46.96 0.37 -39.63
C THR A 1013 45.53 0.33 -40.18
N LEU A 1014 45.25 1.20 -41.16
CA LEU A 1014 43.93 1.33 -41.79
C LEU A 1014 43.71 0.40 -42.99
N GLU A 1015 42.53 -0.19 -43.10
CA GLU A 1015 42.06 -0.87 -44.30
C GLU A 1015 41.78 0.14 -45.45
N GLU A 1016 41.81 -0.35 -46.70
CA GLU A 1016 41.55 0.47 -47.91
C GLU A 1016 40.20 1.21 -47.85
N ALA A 1017 39.19 0.59 -47.24
CA ALA A 1017 37.86 1.16 -47.04
C ALA A 1017 37.80 2.24 -45.95
N GLU A 1018 38.73 2.25 -44.99
CA GLU A 1018 38.74 3.15 -43.83
C GLU A 1018 39.45 4.49 -44.11
N LYS A 1019 40.51 4.47 -44.94
CA LYS A 1019 41.35 5.65 -45.26
C LYS A 1019 40.52 6.90 -45.55
N LYS A 1020 39.64 6.84 -46.56
CA LYS A 1020 38.79 7.96 -46.99
C LYS A 1020 37.78 8.43 -45.91
N PRO A 1021 37.05 7.54 -45.21
CA PRO A 1021 36.31 7.90 -44.01
C PRO A 1021 37.14 8.66 -42.96
N VAL A 1022 38.35 8.17 -42.66
CA VAL A 1022 39.25 8.74 -41.65
C VAL A 1022 39.77 10.11 -42.08
N ASP A 1023 40.32 10.25 -43.29
CA ASP A 1023 40.87 11.51 -43.81
C ASP A 1023 39.86 12.65 -43.73
N VAL A 1024 38.61 12.38 -44.14
CA VAL A 1024 37.53 13.38 -44.08
C VAL A 1024 37.10 13.68 -42.65
N LEU A 1025 37.06 12.69 -41.75
CA LEU A 1025 36.74 12.94 -40.34
C LEU A 1025 37.85 13.74 -39.65
N LYS A 1026 39.14 13.43 -39.87
CA LYS A 1026 40.27 14.22 -39.37
C LYS A 1026 40.20 15.66 -39.90
N ALA A 1027 39.96 15.86 -41.20
CA ALA A 1027 39.84 17.19 -41.80
C ALA A 1027 38.62 18.01 -41.30
N VAL A 1028 37.45 17.38 -41.12
CA VAL A 1028 36.20 18.08 -40.70
C VAL A 1028 36.21 18.42 -39.19
N TYR A 1029 36.99 17.71 -38.39
CA TYR A 1029 37.07 17.89 -36.94
C TYR A 1029 38.40 18.48 -36.45
N GLU A 1030 39.35 18.77 -37.36
CA GLU A 1030 40.69 19.32 -37.08
C GLU A 1030 41.52 18.40 -36.17
N LEU A 1031 41.54 17.09 -36.47
CA LEU A 1031 42.18 16.07 -35.61
C LEU A 1031 43.67 15.88 -35.91
#